data_AF-A0A845G7Q1-F1
#
_entry.id   AF-A0A845G7Q1-F1
#
_cell.length_a   1.000
_cell.length_b   1.000
_cell.length_c   1.000
_cell.angle_alpha   90.00
_cell.angle_beta   90.00
_cell.angle_gamma   90.00
#
_symmetry.space_group_name_H-M   'P 1'
#
loop_
_entity.id
_entity.type
_entity.pdbx_description
1 polymer ?
#
loop_
_entity_poly.entity_id
_entity_poly.type
_entity_poly.pdbx_seq_one_letter_code
_entity_poly.pdbx_strand_id
1 'polypeptide(L)'
;MRTTIPVSAPRWLACLLALLCALAAGVARADTPIKLFKSFAGNVSFTGTQTTLRAKDNDTDPCALRNGQQQLKLKDVPRGATILSAQLYWAGSGSTPDYDVSFDGDPVSAPINRRFTSPTVGYDFFAGAVDVTAQVIAKGNGNYKIDDLTINSGSPYCAVEGVLGGFQLLVVYSAPSEPFRVLNVYEGLQYIRNSAVTLTLANFKTPTPIGNLTGKIGHITWEGDATLSGGGEILRYNGVEMVDDMNPSGNQFNSASNIDGDDKSYGIDFDAYTVSSPTIKAGQTQARSDYQSGQDLVLLNAEVIAAPNVPAADRAISMTLQTPLQPAQASNYLIKVSNNGPLAEGGPTTVVDVLPPSLIFVSAGGTGWVCGMAGQKLTCSYSGTMAAGATLPVITLRVTTDVAASGLVVNSATVNGQLFDYYDGNDTSTVSSLVGAAGFTPTYVYTVSKDDSKPDQGQCVNGLAFDDPDQTCQPIDFVGKRYLANVDIPMYLTFVAAGVPTALSNSVTTIQVKYALSCHDPAQDASVRATFSMVGGGTSTLPLCARSGAMPAQNSSTWTGLNNVDMAAGKASSVNMYTFHYADVGRIEFLVSDNSARYGTSGPFVERPDKLALFAPAGNHAGNPIASPKDPKFVTAGTAFPLTVSALMYGGAPAPNFGKESTPIAIKLIVKAAKDANGDRLADMVADPAKAEDELVLNGSLGAFSGGSATGNAFSYADAGVLEITPVIAPPDSSTTSGSYLGTGSVDPVPLNVGRFVPDHFDTVVTAPMACDPGGMSCPASVAGMAYSRQSFEVKVRAANLQGATTVNYRGALARAVQLSAWSAPGTTTTANPPASPAGSALSANTLAATDFGVVTDPGNPVRPPGGEATANPVYTLPNPYVSTAPFANNWVPPTMVYVRADETGTPNDGVTSLRTGAVEGGVAVASGRLFVPNAYGASNLPVTLQLAAQYYGQATVGGATVRAWRNNASDSVTTITPATDLQYTNCLLACPSPASSARPTYTMSAGVAGVSLKAGSSTGKSGANVSVINQPVWLPTGQGRVTFGLYRSPVIFLREVY
;
A
#
# COMPACT_ATOMS: atom_id res chain seq x y z
N MET A 1 43.46 -7.08 -27.21
CA MET A 1 43.89 -8.47 -26.88
C MET A 1 42.86 -9.05 -25.92
N ARG A 2 42.29 -10.21 -26.28
CA ARG A 2 41.35 -10.98 -25.45
C ARG A 2 42.11 -11.63 -24.29
N THR A 3 41.59 -11.55 -23.07
CA THR A 3 41.86 -12.51 -22.00
C THR A 3 40.55 -12.84 -21.30
N THR A 4 40.02 -14.01 -21.63
CA THR A 4 38.91 -14.69 -20.96
C THR A 4 39.45 -15.49 -19.77
N ILE A 5 38.91 -15.28 -18.56
CA ILE A 5 39.06 -16.19 -17.42
C ILE A 5 37.66 -16.76 -17.11
N PRO A 6 37.46 -18.09 -17.08
CA PRO A 6 36.25 -18.69 -16.55
C PRO A 6 36.46 -19.02 -15.06
N VAL A 7 35.60 -18.52 -14.18
CA VAL A 7 35.54 -19.02 -12.79
C VAL A 7 34.27 -19.86 -12.66
N SER A 8 34.41 -21.16 -12.88
CA SER A 8 33.46 -22.17 -12.46
C SER A 8 33.74 -22.50 -10.99
N ALA A 9 32.85 -22.10 -10.09
CA ALA A 9 32.91 -22.53 -8.69
C ALA A 9 32.67 -24.06 -8.61
N PRO A 10 33.48 -24.81 -7.83
CA PRO A 10 33.39 -26.26 -7.79
C PRO A 10 32.16 -26.74 -7.00
N ARG A 11 31.51 -27.81 -7.49
CA ARG A 11 30.28 -28.43 -6.95
C ARG A 11 30.27 -28.69 -5.43
N TRP A 12 31.43 -28.91 -4.80
CA TRP A 12 31.50 -29.14 -3.36
C TRP A 12 31.18 -27.88 -2.55
N LEU A 13 31.48 -26.68 -3.06
CA LEU A 13 31.14 -25.41 -2.41
C LEU A 13 29.63 -25.14 -2.46
N ALA A 14 28.96 -25.54 -3.55
CA ALA A 14 27.51 -25.49 -3.68
C ALA A 14 26.81 -26.49 -2.74
N CYS A 15 27.36 -27.69 -2.57
CA CYS A 15 26.86 -28.65 -1.57
C CYS A 15 27.10 -28.18 -0.14
N LEU A 16 28.25 -27.55 0.16
CA LEU A 16 28.51 -26.98 1.48
C LEU A 16 27.59 -25.80 1.79
N LEU A 17 27.34 -24.91 0.82
CA LEU A 17 26.35 -23.84 0.96
C LEU A 17 24.93 -24.39 1.09
N ALA A 18 24.56 -25.44 0.37
CA ALA A 18 23.26 -26.08 0.52
C ALA A 18 23.10 -26.76 1.90
N LEU A 19 24.17 -27.36 2.43
CA LEU A 19 24.18 -27.93 3.78
C LEU A 19 24.13 -26.84 4.87
N LEU A 20 24.84 -25.73 4.68
CA LEU A 20 24.79 -24.55 5.56
C LEU A 20 23.43 -23.84 5.48
N CYS A 21 22.79 -23.78 4.32
CA CYS A 21 21.42 -23.28 4.17
C CYS A 21 20.38 -24.23 4.77
N ALA A 22 20.61 -25.55 4.72
CA ALA A 22 19.76 -26.54 5.38
C ALA A 22 19.93 -26.56 6.90
N LEU A 23 21.13 -26.22 7.40
CA LEU A 23 21.43 -26.01 8.82
C LEU A 23 20.97 -24.63 9.33
N ALA A 24 20.73 -23.67 8.43
CA ALA A 24 20.14 -22.36 8.71
C ALA A 24 18.60 -22.32 8.51
N ALA A 25 17.99 -23.41 8.05
CA ALA A 25 16.55 -23.57 8.11
C ALA A 25 16.17 -23.69 9.60
N GLY A 26 15.50 -22.66 10.13
CA GLY A 26 14.97 -22.72 11.49
C GLY A 26 14.13 -23.99 11.67
N VAL A 27 14.19 -24.58 12.87
CA VAL A 27 13.32 -25.70 13.26
C VAL A 27 11.88 -25.35 12.89
N ALA A 28 11.21 -26.27 12.18
CA ALA A 28 9.78 -26.16 11.89
C ALA A 28 9.03 -25.97 13.22
N ARG A 29 8.38 -24.81 13.39
CA ARG A 29 7.66 -24.47 14.62
C ARG A 29 6.35 -25.26 14.68
N ALA A 30 6.07 -25.88 15.82
CA ALA A 30 4.89 -26.71 16.05
C ALA A 30 3.76 -26.01 16.82
N ASP A 31 3.83 -24.67 16.96
CA ASP A 31 2.80 -23.86 17.63
C ASP A 31 1.53 -23.71 16.78
N THR A 32 0.39 -23.46 17.42
CA THR A 32 -0.88 -23.24 16.72
C THR A 32 -1.00 -21.77 16.30
N PRO A 33 -1.04 -21.44 15.00
CA PRO A 33 -1.14 -20.04 14.54
C PRO A 33 -2.42 -19.36 15.03
N ILE A 34 -2.34 -18.06 15.36
CA ILE A 34 -3.52 -17.25 15.67
C ILE A 34 -4.38 -17.07 14.40
N LYS A 35 -5.65 -17.47 14.45
CA LYS A 35 -6.60 -17.42 13.33
C LYS A 35 -7.95 -16.86 13.76
N LEU A 36 -8.69 -16.26 12.83
CA LEU A 36 -10.05 -15.78 13.08
C LEU A 36 -10.93 -16.94 13.55
N PHE A 37 -11.45 -16.85 14.76
CA PHE A 37 -12.34 -17.82 15.37
C PHE A 37 -13.81 -17.43 15.22
N LYS A 38 -14.15 -16.19 15.59
CA LYS A 38 -15.56 -15.76 15.66
C LYS A 38 -15.70 -14.27 15.37
N SER A 39 -16.83 -13.88 14.76
CA SER A 39 -17.14 -12.49 14.42
C SER A 39 -18.53 -12.10 14.91
N PHE A 40 -18.69 -10.84 15.29
CA PHE A 40 -19.95 -10.23 15.72
C PHE A 40 -20.08 -8.87 15.05
N ALA A 41 -21.30 -8.41 14.78
CA ALA A 41 -21.50 -7.10 14.17
C ALA A 41 -22.76 -6.44 14.71
N GLY A 42 -22.70 -5.12 14.89
CA GLY A 42 -23.76 -4.34 15.52
C GLY A 42 -23.20 -3.30 16.47
N ASN A 43 -24.02 -2.82 17.40
CA ASN A 43 -23.56 -1.98 18.51
C ASN A 43 -22.90 -2.85 19.58
N VAL A 44 -21.72 -3.37 19.26
CA VAL A 44 -21.02 -4.41 20.04
C VAL A 44 -19.71 -3.92 20.63
N SER A 45 -19.34 -4.52 21.75
CA SER A 45 -18.05 -4.34 22.43
C SER A 45 -17.75 -5.59 23.26
N PHE A 46 -16.59 -5.60 23.89
CA PHE A 46 -16.21 -6.67 24.80
C PHE A 46 -15.66 -6.13 26.13
N THR A 47 -15.71 -7.00 27.13
CA THR A 47 -15.08 -6.86 28.43
C THR A 47 -14.58 -8.22 28.89
N GLY A 48 -13.97 -8.31 30.07
CA GLY A 48 -13.54 -9.58 30.62
C GLY A 48 -13.11 -9.50 32.07
N THR A 49 -12.51 -10.59 32.54
CA THR A 49 -11.86 -10.70 33.85
C THR A 49 -10.88 -11.86 33.83
N GLN A 50 -9.97 -11.91 34.79
CA GLN A 50 -8.97 -12.95 34.90
C GLN A 50 -8.65 -13.33 36.35
N THR A 51 -7.92 -14.42 36.53
CA THR A 51 -7.26 -14.74 37.79
C THR A 51 -6.12 -15.72 37.56
N THR A 52 -5.03 -15.53 38.29
CA THR A 52 -3.86 -16.42 38.30
C THR A 52 -3.92 -17.44 39.43
N LEU A 53 -3.32 -18.61 39.20
CA LEU A 53 -3.05 -19.61 40.22
C LEU A 53 -1.79 -19.27 41.02
N ARG A 54 -0.93 -18.38 40.53
CA ARG A 54 0.27 -17.97 41.25
C ARG A 54 -0.05 -17.06 42.43
N ALA A 55 0.64 -17.29 43.54
CA ALA A 55 0.49 -16.52 44.77
C ALA A 55 1.52 -15.38 44.88
N LYS A 56 2.62 -15.44 44.11
CA LYS A 56 3.79 -14.56 44.19
C LYS A 56 4.44 -14.35 42.81
N ASP A 57 5.15 -13.24 42.66
CA ASP A 57 6.01 -12.90 41.52
C ASP A 57 7.31 -13.75 41.47
N ASN A 58 8.09 -13.58 40.40
CA ASN A 58 9.33 -14.34 40.14
C ASN A 58 10.43 -14.03 41.17
N ASP A 59 10.54 -12.78 41.64
CA ASP A 59 11.54 -12.36 42.63
C ASP A 59 11.28 -12.93 44.04
N THR A 60 10.01 -13.18 44.37
CA THR A 60 9.61 -13.64 45.69
C THR A 60 9.55 -15.16 45.77
N ASP A 61 8.77 -15.80 44.90
CA ASP A 61 8.64 -17.27 44.82
C ASP A 61 7.90 -17.65 43.51
N PRO A 62 8.62 -18.01 42.43
CA PRO A 62 8.00 -18.33 41.14
C PRO A 62 7.14 -19.60 41.19
N CYS A 63 7.22 -20.38 42.26
CA CYS A 63 6.61 -21.71 42.36
C CYS A 63 5.44 -21.75 43.36
N ALA A 64 5.19 -20.63 44.05
CA ALA A 64 4.10 -20.50 45.01
C ALA A 64 2.74 -20.45 44.31
N LEU A 65 1.89 -21.44 44.59
CA LEU A 65 0.51 -21.49 44.12
C LEU A 65 -0.49 -21.09 45.22
N ARG A 66 -1.62 -20.52 44.81
CA ARG A 66 -2.74 -20.22 45.69
C ARG A 66 -3.44 -21.53 46.08
N ASN A 67 -3.80 -21.67 47.36
CA ASN A 67 -4.53 -22.83 47.84
C ASN A 67 -6.04 -22.62 47.72
N GLY A 68 -6.74 -23.62 47.16
CA GLY A 68 -8.20 -23.67 47.09
C GLY A 68 -8.81 -22.98 45.86
N GLN A 69 -10.14 -23.03 45.79
CA GLN A 69 -10.95 -22.51 44.68
C GLN A 69 -10.68 -21.03 44.40
N GLN A 70 -10.43 -20.70 43.13
CA GLN A 70 -10.23 -19.33 42.66
C GLN A 70 -11.55 -18.69 42.21
N GLN A 71 -11.55 -17.37 41.98
CA GLN A 71 -12.72 -16.64 41.53
C GLN A 71 -12.38 -15.62 40.43
N LEU A 72 -13.19 -15.61 39.37
CA LEU A 72 -13.22 -14.58 38.34
C LEU A 72 -14.29 -13.55 38.69
N LYS A 73 -13.98 -12.25 38.62
CA LYS A 73 -14.92 -11.18 38.99
C LYS A 73 -15.31 -10.34 37.78
N LEU A 74 -16.39 -10.74 37.12
CA LEU A 74 -16.95 -9.99 36.00
C LEU A 74 -17.80 -8.83 36.52
N LYS A 75 -17.43 -7.58 36.21
CA LYS A 75 -18.13 -6.38 36.71
C LYS A 75 -18.57 -5.38 35.63
N ASP A 76 -18.01 -5.47 34.43
CA ASP A 76 -18.05 -4.40 33.42
C ASP A 76 -18.98 -4.69 32.22
N VAL A 77 -19.91 -5.65 32.31
CA VAL A 77 -20.98 -5.75 31.31
C VAL A 77 -22.01 -4.64 31.59
N PRO A 78 -22.30 -3.74 30.62
CA PRO A 78 -23.23 -2.63 30.86
C PRO A 78 -24.63 -3.10 31.21
N ARG A 79 -25.32 -2.36 32.08
CA ARG A 79 -26.70 -2.67 32.48
C ARG A 79 -27.64 -2.59 31.27
N GLY A 80 -28.36 -3.68 31.01
CA GLY A 80 -29.28 -3.78 29.87
C GLY A 80 -28.62 -4.17 28.55
N ALA A 81 -27.31 -4.45 28.54
CA ALA A 81 -26.64 -5.07 27.41
C ALA A 81 -27.08 -6.54 27.24
N THR A 82 -27.09 -7.02 26.00
CA THR A 82 -27.29 -8.42 25.67
C THR A 82 -25.93 -9.10 25.53
N ILE A 83 -25.65 -10.11 26.35
CA ILE A 83 -24.45 -10.94 26.20
C ILE A 83 -24.62 -11.80 24.95
N LEU A 84 -23.67 -11.70 24.02
CA LEU A 84 -23.66 -12.43 22.76
C LEU A 84 -22.77 -13.67 22.81
N SER A 85 -21.69 -13.60 23.61
CA SER A 85 -20.72 -14.68 23.75
C SER A 85 -19.90 -14.50 25.03
N ALA A 86 -19.59 -15.59 25.71
CA ALA A 86 -18.61 -15.65 26.79
C ALA A 86 -17.67 -16.83 26.58
N GLN A 87 -16.37 -16.56 26.47
CA GLN A 87 -15.33 -17.54 26.20
C GLN A 87 -14.38 -17.60 27.39
N LEU A 88 -14.30 -18.76 28.04
CA LEU A 88 -13.37 -19.04 29.13
C LEU A 88 -12.09 -19.64 28.52
N TYR A 89 -10.95 -19.04 28.82
CA TYR A 89 -9.61 -19.52 28.48
C TYR A 89 -8.88 -19.90 29.76
N TRP A 90 -8.02 -20.91 29.67
CA TRP A 90 -7.05 -21.24 30.71
C TRP A 90 -5.77 -21.75 30.08
N ALA A 91 -4.67 -21.59 30.80
CA ALA A 91 -3.37 -22.10 30.39
C ALA A 91 -2.56 -22.58 31.58
N GLY A 92 -1.62 -23.48 31.33
CA GLY A 92 -0.81 -24.09 32.38
C GLY A 92 0.54 -24.60 31.91
N SER A 93 1.50 -24.63 32.82
CA SER A 93 2.79 -25.29 32.65
C SER A 93 2.63 -26.80 32.83
N GLY A 94 3.10 -27.61 31.89
CA GLY A 94 3.10 -29.07 32.03
C GLY A 94 3.13 -29.83 30.71
N SER A 95 3.85 -30.95 30.70
CA SER A 95 3.90 -31.89 29.56
C SER A 95 2.69 -32.80 29.46
N THR A 96 1.83 -32.82 30.49
CA THR A 96 0.52 -33.48 30.46
C THR A 96 -0.53 -32.37 30.49
N PRO A 97 -1.09 -31.98 29.33
CA PRO A 97 -2.09 -30.93 29.27
C PRO A 97 -3.34 -31.26 30.07
N ASP A 98 -3.87 -30.25 30.77
CA ASP A 98 -5.16 -30.34 31.45
C ASP A 98 -6.21 -29.52 30.69
N TYR A 99 -7.19 -30.21 30.13
CA TYR A 99 -8.25 -29.62 29.32
C TYR A 99 -9.62 -29.73 29.98
N ASP A 100 -9.68 -30.12 31.25
CA ASP A 100 -10.90 -30.33 32.00
C ASP A 100 -10.83 -29.52 33.30
N VAL A 101 -11.69 -28.51 33.42
CA VAL A 101 -11.73 -27.60 34.58
C VAL A 101 -13.16 -27.47 35.08
N SER A 102 -13.38 -26.79 36.21
CA SER A 102 -14.74 -26.42 36.64
C SER A 102 -14.98 -24.92 36.53
N PHE A 103 -16.19 -24.55 36.09
CA PHE A 103 -16.66 -23.17 35.99
C PHE A 103 -18.03 -23.03 36.66
N ASP A 104 -18.07 -22.22 37.71
CA ASP A 104 -19.19 -21.97 38.61
C ASP A 104 -19.83 -23.23 39.23
N GLY A 105 -19.05 -24.29 39.39
CA GLY A 105 -19.46 -25.58 39.95
C GLY A 105 -19.82 -26.64 38.90
N ASP A 106 -19.86 -26.27 37.62
CA ASP A 106 -20.08 -27.20 36.52
C ASP A 106 -18.74 -27.62 35.87
N PRO A 107 -18.53 -28.91 35.58
CA PRO A 107 -17.36 -29.35 34.83
C PRO A 107 -17.46 -28.89 33.37
N VAL A 108 -16.37 -28.34 32.84
CA VAL A 108 -16.25 -27.87 31.45
C VAL A 108 -14.94 -28.37 30.83
N SER A 109 -15.00 -28.77 29.57
CA SER A 109 -13.85 -29.32 28.86
C SER A 109 -13.55 -28.51 27.60
N ALA A 110 -12.28 -28.25 27.31
CA ALA A 110 -11.91 -27.65 26.04
C ALA A 110 -12.23 -28.62 24.90
N PRO A 111 -12.94 -28.20 23.84
CA PRO A 111 -13.11 -28.97 22.61
C PRO A 111 -11.74 -29.13 21.91
N ILE A 112 -11.47 -30.24 21.20
CA ILE A 112 -10.11 -30.53 20.67
C ILE A 112 -9.56 -29.45 19.75
N ASN A 113 -10.41 -28.74 19.03
CA ASN A 113 -10.04 -27.64 18.14
C ASN A 113 -9.71 -26.34 18.88
N ARG A 114 -9.89 -26.33 20.21
CA ARG A 114 -9.51 -25.25 21.14
C ARG A 114 -8.68 -25.78 22.31
N ARG A 115 -7.95 -26.87 22.03
CA ARG A 115 -6.86 -27.40 22.85
C ARG A 115 -5.56 -27.04 22.15
N PHE A 116 -4.68 -26.36 22.87
CA PHE A 116 -3.46 -25.83 22.31
C PHE A 116 -2.27 -26.30 23.13
N THR A 117 -1.15 -26.54 22.46
CA THR A 117 0.14 -26.84 23.09
C THR A 117 1.23 -26.04 22.42
N SER A 118 2.23 -25.60 23.19
CA SER A 118 3.46 -25.00 22.67
C SER A 118 4.68 -25.75 23.21
N PRO A 119 5.24 -26.70 22.45
CA PRO A 119 6.47 -27.40 22.83
C PRO A 119 7.75 -26.60 22.48
N THR A 120 7.59 -25.45 21.83
CA THR A 120 8.67 -24.66 21.22
C THR A 120 9.65 -24.05 22.25
N VAL A 121 9.27 -23.99 23.53
CA VAL A 121 10.05 -23.39 24.63
C VAL A 121 11.18 -24.30 25.14
N GLY A 122 11.15 -25.61 24.82
CA GLY A 122 12.05 -26.63 25.39
C GLY A 122 11.48 -27.37 26.61
N TYR A 123 10.31 -26.93 27.07
CA TYR A 123 9.38 -27.58 27.99
C TYR A 123 7.96 -27.13 27.59
N ASP A 124 6.95 -27.92 27.95
CA ASP A 124 5.62 -27.79 27.33
C ASP A 124 4.68 -26.87 28.12
N PHE A 125 3.94 -26.03 27.40
CA PHE A 125 2.76 -25.34 27.90
C PHE A 125 1.52 -25.78 27.14
N PHE A 126 0.37 -25.67 27.80
CA PHE A 126 -0.93 -25.92 27.19
C PHE A 126 -1.91 -24.79 27.44
N ALA A 127 -2.91 -24.67 26.58
CA ALA A 127 -4.05 -23.80 26.80
C ALA A 127 -5.34 -24.45 26.30
N GLY A 128 -6.45 -24.18 26.99
CA GLY A 128 -7.79 -24.60 26.61
C GLY A 128 -8.74 -23.42 26.54
N ALA A 129 -9.75 -23.51 25.68
CA ALA A 129 -10.82 -22.52 25.64
C ALA A 129 -12.21 -23.16 25.43
N VAL A 130 -13.22 -22.71 26.16
CA VAL A 130 -14.59 -23.25 26.10
C VAL A 130 -15.64 -22.14 26.11
N ASP A 131 -16.75 -22.36 25.42
CA ASP A 131 -17.89 -21.43 25.41
C ASP A 131 -18.72 -21.63 26.69
N VAL A 132 -18.81 -20.59 27.51
CA VAL A 132 -19.59 -20.54 28.77
C VAL A 132 -20.72 -19.49 28.69
N THR A 133 -21.15 -19.15 27.48
CA THR A 133 -22.12 -18.08 27.22
C THR A 133 -23.41 -18.29 27.99
N ALA A 134 -23.92 -19.53 28.06
CA ALA A 134 -25.17 -19.84 28.75
C ALA A 134 -25.08 -19.55 30.26
N GLN A 135 -23.99 -19.97 30.90
CA GLN A 135 -23.72 -19.73 32.32
C GLN A 135 -23.58 -18.23 32.60
N VAL A 136 -22.89 -17.50 31.71
CA VAL A 136 -22.69 -16.05 31.88
C VAL A 136 -23.96 -15.25 31.61
N ILE A 137 -24.80 -15.65 30.66
CA ILE A 137 -26.15 -15.07 30.45
C ILE A 137 -27.01 -15.26 31.70
N ALA A 138 -26.98 -16.45 32.31
CA ALA A 138 -27.82 -16.76 33.46
C ALA A 138 -27.45 -15.93 34.70
N LYS A 139 -26.16 -15.65 34.90
CA LYS A 139 -25.65 -14.98 36.11
C LYS A 139 -25.36 -13.47 35.92
N GLY A 140 -24.91 -13.05 34.75
CA GLY A 140 -24.47 -11.68 34.46
C GLY A 140 -23.23 -11.27 35.25
N ASN A 141 -23.05 -9.97 35.53
CA ASN A 141 -21.94 -9.52 36.38
C ASN A 141 -21.99 -10.20 37.75
N GLY A 142 -20.85 -10.74 38.20
CA GLY A 142 -20.74 -11.48 39.45
C GLY A 142 -19.40 -12.18 39.61
N ASN A 143 -19.27 -12.93 40.71
CA ASN A 143 -18.11 -13.78 40.97
C ASN A 143 -18.39 -15.20 40.47
N TYR A 144 -17.54 -15.70 39.57
CA TYR A 144 -17.59 -17.05 39.05
C TYR A 144 -16.51 -17.89 39.72
N LYS A 145 -16.91 -19.03 40.28
CA LYS A 145 -15.96 -19.97 40.89
C LYS A 145 -15.22 -20.73 39.81
N ILE A 146 -13.94 -20.97 40.00
CA ILE A 146 -13.14 -21.79 39.09
C ILE A 146 -12.18 -22.68 39.86
N ASP A 147 -12.00 -23.91 39.39
CA ASP A 147 -11.21 -24.92 40.07
C ASP A 147 -10.70 -25.99 39.09
N ASP A 148 -10.00 -26.98 39.64
CA ASP A 148 -9.61 -28.24 39.00
C ASP A 148 -8.55 -28.14 37.89
N LEU A 149 -7.94 -26.98 37.65
CA LEU A 149 -6.80 -26.85 36.75
C LEU A 149 -5.52 -27.40 37.39
N THR A 150 -4.97 -28.45 36.79
CA THR A 150 -3.70 -29.07 37.18
C THR A 150 -2.54 -28.49 36.38
N ILE A 151 -1.49 -28.02 37.09
CA ILE A 151 -0.25 -27.53 36.48
C ILE A 151 0.97 -28.16 37.14
N ASN A 152 2.11 -28.08 36.48
CA ASN A 152 3.42 -28.45 37.01
C ASN A 152 4.17 -27.21 37.50
N SER A 153 4.28 -27.05 38.82
CA SER A 153 5.08 -26.02 39.49
C SER A 153 6.44 -26.53 39.98
N GLY A 154 6.89 -27.69 39.49
CA GLY A 154 8.22 -28.27 39.79
C GLY A 154 9.24 -27.99 38.68
N SER A 155 10.40 -28.66 38.76
CA SER A 155 11.41 -28.62 37.70
C SER A 155 10.89 -29.29 36.42
N PRO A 156 11.13 -28.74 35.21
CA PRO A 156 12.03 -27.61 34.92
C PRO A 156 11.40 -26.21 35.12
N TYR A 157 10.08 -26.08 35.12
CA TYR A 157 9.35 -24.79 35.11
C TYR A 157 9.74 -23.85 36.25
N CYS A 158 9.71 -24.35 37.49
CA CYS A 158 10.10 -23.60 38.68
C CYS A 158 11.56 -23.13 38.65
N ALA A 159 12.46 -23.92 38.04
CA ALA A 159 13.89 -23.60 37.98
C ALA A 159 14.23 -22.52 36.94
N VAL A 160 13.30 -22.22 36.04
CA VAL A 160 13.44 -21.23 34.97
C VAL A 160 12.38 -20.13 35.07
N GLU A 161 11.72 -20.03 36.23
CA GLU A 161 10.67 -19.04 36.52
C GLU A 161 9.45 -19.13 35.57
N GLY A 162 9.28 -20.24 34.87
CA GLY A 162 8.25 -20.43 33.84
C GLY A 162 7.01 -21.20 34.30
N VAL A 163 6.57 -20.96 35.55
CA VAL A 163 5.36 -21.60 36.09
C VAL A 163 4.15 -20.80 35.63
N LEU A 164 3.28 -21.43 34.83
CA LEU A 164 2.04 -20.85 34.33
C LEU A 164 0.83 -21.53 34.96
N GLY A 165 -0.17 -20.75 35.35
CA GLY A 165 -1.49 -21.26 35.66
C GLY A 165 -2.49 -20.13 35.85
N GLY A 166 -3.57 -20.14 35.09
CA GLY A 166 -4.57 -19.08 35.22
C GLY A 166 -5.76 -19.24 34.30
N PHE A 167 -6.72 -18.35 34.48
CA PHE A 167 -7.98 -18.32 33.76
C PHE A 167 -8.31 -16.89 33.34
N GLN A 168 -8.88 -16.74 32.14
CA GLN A 168 -9.34 -15.48 31.58
C GLN A 168 -10.73 -15.68 30.95
N LEU A 169 -11.67 -14.77 31.21
CA LEU A 169 -13.04 -14.81 30.69
C LEU A 169 -13.29 -13.61 29.79
N LEU A 170 -13.42 -13.83 28.48
CA LEU A 170 -13.82 -12.83 27.50
C LEU A 170 -15.35 -12.82 27.36
N VAL A 171 -15.97 -11.65 27.50
CA VAL A 171 -17.42 -11.46 27.31
C VAL A 171 -17.68 -10.42 26.22
N VAL A 172 -18.32 -10.86 25.14
CA VAL A 172 -18.81 -10.00 24.06
C VAL A 172 -20.29 -9.67 24.32
N TYR A 173 -20.64 -8.39 24.21
CA TYR A 173 -21.99 -7.91 24.44
C TYR A 173 -22.43 -6.91 23.37
N SER A 174 -23.75 -6.73 23.24
CA SER A 174 -24.40 -5.69 22.45
C SER A 174 -25.12 -4.71 23.37
N ALA A 175 -24.93 -3.42 23.16
CA ALA A 175 -25.65 -2.37 23.89
C ALA A 175 -25.91 -1.18 22.96
N PRO A 176 -27.10 -0.53 23.00
CA PRO A 176 -27.41 0.62 22.15
C PRO A 176 -26.45 1.81 22.28
N SER A 177 -25.71 1.91 23.40
CA SER A 177 -24.71 2.94 23.64
C SER A 177 -23.37 2.71 22.95
N GLU A 178 -23.09 1.49 22.48
CA GLU A 178 -21.83 1.19 21.79
C GLU A 178 -21.86 1.68 20.34
N PRO A 179 -20.73 2.13 19.78
CA PRO A 179 -20.61 2.36 18.34
C PRO A 179 -20.93 1.11 17.52
N PHE A 180 -21.40 1.33 16.28
CA PHE A 180 -21.54 0.23 15.34
C PHE A 180 -20.15 -0.29 14.94
N ARG A 181 -19.88 -1.55 15.24
CA ARG A 181 -18.59 -2.21 15.06
C ARG A 181 -18.76 -3.59 14.44
N VAL A 182 -17.69 -4.07 13.83
CA VAL A 182 -17.46 -5.52 13.69
C VAL A 182 -16.43 -5.91 14.73
N LEU A 183 -16.75 -6.92 15.51
CA LEU A 183 -15.91 -7.49 16.54
C LEU A 183 -15.43 -8.89 16.12
N ASN A 184 -14.14 -9.06 15.95
CA ASN A 184 -13.50 -10.31 15.58
C ASN A 184 -12.68 -10.84 16.76
N VAL A 185 -12.79 -12.13 17.03
CA VAL A 185 -11.99 -12.89 18.00
C VAL A 185 -11.07 -13.81 17.21
N TYR A 186 -9.77 -13.67 17.42
CA TYR A 186 -8.72 -14.51 16.85
C TYR A 186 -8.13 -15.36 17.96
N GLU A 187 -7.85 -16.64 17.69
CA GLU A 187 -7.38 -17.59 18.70
C GLU A 187 -6.29 -18.53 18.14
N GLY A 188 -5.45 -19.04 19.03
CA GLY A 188 -4.40 -20.03 18.78
C GLY A 188 -3.51 -20.14 20.02
N LEU A 189 -2.24 -20.52 19.86
CA LEU A 189 -1.25 -20.41 20.95
C LEU A 189 0.14 -20.29 20.33
N GLN A 190 0.72 -19.10 20.39
CA GLN A 190 2.02 -18.80 19.75
C GLN A 190 3.03 -18.26 20.74
N TYR A 191 4.23 -18.82 20.68
CA TYR A 191 5.37 -18.42 21.47
C TYR A 191 6.05 -17.16 20.94
N ILE A 192 6.40 -16.26 21.86
CA ILE A 192 7.10 -15.01 21.60
C ILE A 192 8.19 -14.81 22.66
N ARG A 193 9.45 -14.99 22.26
CA ARG A 193 10.63 -14.63 23.05
C ARG A 193 11.82 -14.48 22.12
N ASN A 194 12.48 -13.33 22.21
CA ASN A 194 13.48 -12.82 21.27
C ASN A 194 12.98 -12.89 19.82
N SER A 195 11.68 -12.66 19.64
CA SER A 195 10.98 -12.83 18.37
C SER A 195 9.76 -11.92 18.28
N ALA A 196 9.14 -11.88 17.11
CA ALA A 196 7.88 -11.17 16.90
C ALA A 196 6.88 -12.06 16.15
N VAL A 197 5.59 -11.80 16.40
CA VAL A 197 4.45 -12.36 15.68
C VAL A 197 3.65 -11.20 15.11
N THR A 198 3.33 -11.25 13.82
CA THR A 198 2.50 -10.25 13.15
C THR A 198 1.18 -10.88 12.73
N LEU A 199 0.07 -10.26 13.11
CA LEU A 199 -1.27 -10.64 12.70
C LEU A 199 -1.81 -9.65 11.68
N THR A 200 -2.41 -10.18 10.61
CA THR A 200 -3.27 -9.41 9.70
C THR A 200 -4.71 -9.63 10.11
N LEU A 201 -5.32 -8.59 10.64
CA LEU A 201 -6.72 -8.57 11.03
C LEU A 201 -7.53 -8.03 9.85
N ALA A 202 -8.63 -8.66 9.52
CA ALA A 202 -9.48 -8.29 8.40
C ALA A 202 -10.94 -8.42 8.81
N ASN A 203 -11.86 -8.51 7.84
CA ASN A 203 -13.29 -8.69 8.09
C ASN A 203 -13.98 -7.45 8.70
N PHE A 204 -13.55 -6.23 8.35
CA PHE A 204 -14.26 -4.99 8.68
C PHE A 204 -14.03 -3.96 7.56
N LYS A 205 -14.78 -2.85 7.58
CA LYS A 205 -14.57 -1.66 6.75
C LYS A 205 -14.93 -0.41 7.53
N THR A 206 -13.93 0.34 7.97
CA THR A 206 -14.16 1.55 8.75
C THR A 206 -14.84 2.64 7.90
N PRO A 207 -15.70 3.49 8.49
CA PRO A 207 -16.36 4.58 7.78
C PRO A 207 -15.38 5.59 7.16
N THR A 208 -15.79 6.21 6.04
CA THR A 208 -15.08 7.32 5.41
C THR A 208 -15.99 8.54 5.34
N PRO A 209 -15.72 9.62 6.10
CA PRO A 209 -14.65 9.79 7.09
C PRO A 209 -14.89 8.97 8.38
N ILE A 210 -13.83 8.69 9.14
CA ILE A 210 -13.92 7.95 10.42
C ILE A 210 -14.43 8.83 11.57
N GLY A 211 -14.19 10.15 11.51
CA GLY A 211 -14.61 11.11 12.53
C GLY A 211 -14.08 10.78 13.92
N ASN A 212 -14.97 10.85 14.93
CA ASN A 212 -14.65 10.58 16.33
C ASN A 212 -14.95 9.12 16.76
N LEU A 213 -15.17 8.21 15.80
CA LEU A 213 -15.46 6.81 16.11
C LEU A 213 -14.21 6.12 16.68
N THR A 214 -14.42 5.30 17.70
CA THR A 214 -13.35 4.55 18.37
C THR A 214 -13.54 3.04 18.20
N GLY A 215 -12.43 2.34 18.02
CA GLY A 215 -12.34 0.90 18.13
C GLY A 215 -11.87 0.47 19.52
N LYS A 216 -11.86 -0.83 19.75
CA LYS A 216 -11.30 -1.45 20.96
C LYS A 216 -10.52 -2.69 20.55
N ILE A 217 -9.31 -2.87 21.05
CA ILE A 217 -8.47 -4.06 20.79
C ILE A 217 -8.07 -4.64 22.13
N GLY A 218 -8.01 -5.95 22.26
CA GLY A 218 -7.48 -6.59 23.45
C GLY A 218 -6.81 -7.91 23.14
N HIS A 219 -5.99 -8.39 24.06
CA HIS A 219 -5.24 -9.63 23.90
C HIS A 219 -5.34 -10.47 25.17
N ILE A 220 -5.15 -11.78 24.98
CA ILE A 220 -5.08 -12.80 26.02
C ILE A 220 -3.70 -13.44 25.85
N THR A 221 -2.81 -13.13 26.80
CA THR A 221 -1.40 -13.51 26.79
C THR A 221 -1.01 -14.15 28.12
N TRP A 222 -0.05 -15.07 28.06
CA TRP A 222 0.44 -15.84 29.21
C TRP A 222 1.97 -15.78 29.35
N GLU A 223 2.46 -16.13 30.54
CA GLU A 223 3.85 -16.19 31.04
C GLU A 223 4.60 -14.88 31.28
N GLY A 224 4.19 -13.76 30.70
CA GLY A 224 4.97 -12.51 30.74
C GLY A 224 5.44 -12.05 32.14
N ASP A 225 6.63 -11.47 32.24
CA ASP A 225 7.31 -11.14 33.51
C ASP A 225 7.32 -9.64 33.82
N ALA A 226 6.91 -9.27 35.03
CA ALA A 226 6.98 -7.89 35.53
C ALA A 226 8.41 -7.31 35.67
N THR A 227 9.44 -8.16 35.72
CA THR A 227 10.82 -7.79 36.11
C THR A 227 11.82 -7.74 34.96
N LEU A 228 11.51 -8.35 33.81
CA LEU A 228 12.35 -8.37 32.60
C LEU A 228 12.04 -7.23 31.62
N SER A 229 11.66 -6.06 32.15
CA SER A 229 11.14 -4.88 31.45
C SER A 229 12.16 -4.10 30.59
N GLY A 230 13.10 -4.78 29.92
CA GLY A 230 14.24 -4.19 29.19
C GLY A 230 13.89 -3.34 27.95
N GLY A 231 12.64 -2.90 27.79
CA GLY A 231 12.16 -2.08 26.66
C GLY A 231 11.94 -2.88 25.36
N GLY A 232 11.69 -4.19 25.49
CA GLY A 232 11.58 -5.12 24.36
C GLY A 232 10.20 -5.75 24.16
N GLU A 233 9.23 -5.48 25.04
CA GLU A 233 7.87 -6.00 24.98
C GLU A 233 6.96 -4.96 24.35
N ILE A 234 6.60 -5.18 23.10
CA ILE A 234 5.93 -4.18 22.30
C ILE A 234 4.72 -4.79 21.60
N LEU A 235 3.54 -4.28 21.92
CA LEU A 235 2.33 -4.46 21.14
C LEU A 235 2.07 -3.21 20.30
N ARG A 236 2.10 -3.34 18.98
CA ARG A 236 1.69 -2.27 18.06
C ARG A 236 0.43 -2.63 17.31
N TYR A 237 -0.47 -1.68 17.19
CA TYR A 237 -1.60 -1.74 16.28
C TYR A 237 -1.47 -0.67 15.19
N ASN A 238 -1.45 -1.10 13.93
CA ASN A 238 -1.14 -0.26 12.76
C ASN A 238 0.12 0.60 12.96
N GLY A 239 1.15 0.03 13.61
CA GLY A 239 2.41 0.70 13.89
C GLY A 239 2.42 1.61 15.11
N VAL A 240 1.27 1.85 15.75
CA VAL A 240 1.18 2.64 16.99
C VAL A 240 1.29 1.69 18.18
N GLU A 241 2.18 1.98 19.13
CA GLU A 241 2.33 1.20 20.35
C GLU A 241 1.14 1.39 21.28
N MET A 242 0.62 0.28 21.81
CA MET A 242 -0.53 0.28 22.71
C MET A 242 -0.04 0.53 24.13
N VAL A 243 -0.42 1.67 24.71
CA VAL A 243 0.05 2.09 26.03
C VAL A 243 -1.08 2.69 26.84
N ASP A 244 -1.02 2.53 28.16
CA ASP A 244 -1.82 3.24 29.14
C ASP A 244 -1.09 3.33 30.50
N ASP A 245 -1.80 3.71 31.56
CA ASP A 245 -1.23 3.87 32.91
C ASP A 245 -0.76 2.54 33.54
N MET A 246 -1.34 1.40 33.14
CA MET A 246 -1.00 0.06 33.64
C MET A 246 0.01 -0.64 32.72
N ASN A 247 -0.01 -0.30 31.43
CA ASN A 247 0.84 -0.86 30.37
C ASN A 247 1.70 0.25 29.74
N PRO A 248 2.81 0.66 30.39
CA PRO A 248 3.68 1.69 29.87
C PRO A 248 4.45 1.22 28.63
N SER A 249 5.07 2.18 27.93
CA SER A 249 5.82 1.87 26.70
C SER A 249 6.97 0.87 26.94
N GLY A 250 7.09 -0.11 26.05
CA GLY A 250 8.08 -1.19 26.09
C GLY A 250 7.81 -2.30 27.11
N ASN A 251 6.60 -2.36 27.67
CA ASN A 251 6.22 -3.25 28.78
C ASN A 251 4.71 -3.61 28.75
N GLN A 252 4.22 -4.13 27.62
CA GLN A 252 2.80 -4.50 27.44
C GLN A 252 2.43 -5.92 27.88
N PHE A 253 3.39 -6.75 28.32
CA PHE A 253 3.14 -8.13 28.79
C PHE A 253 3.67 -8.31 30.21
N ASN A 254 3.24 -7.42 31.10
CA ASN A 254 3.96 -7.10 32.32
C ASN A 254 3.37 -7.72 33.59
N SER A 255 2.51 -8.73 33.47
CA SER A 255 1.73 -9.27 34.58
C SER A 255 0.82 -8.24 35.26
N ALA A 256 0.17 -7.39 34.47
CA ALA A 256 -0.90 -6.51 34.92
C ALA A 256 -1.96 -6.35 33.83
N SER A 257 -3.23 -6.47 34.21
CA SER A 257 -4.35 -6.47 33.27
C SER A 257 -5.30 -5.32 33.50
N ASN A 258 -5.39 -4.45 32.49
CA ASN A 258 -6.27 -3.29 32.56
C ASN A 258 -7.76 -3.64 32.42
N ILE A 259 -8.11 -4.85 31.93
CA ILE A 259 -9.50 -5.22 31.63
C ILE A 259 -10.37 -5.27 32.89
N ASP A 260 -9.82 -5.73 34.00
CA ASP A 260 -10.47 -5.79 35.32
C ASP A 260 -9.67 -5.06 36.41
N GLY A 261 -8.49 -4.53 36.07
CA GLY A 261 -7.63 -3.70 36.93
C GLY A 261 -6.79 -4.52 37.90
N ASP A 262 -6.32 -5.69 37.48
CA ASP A 262 -5.47 -6.59 38.27
C ASP A 262 -4.00 -6.21 38.10
N ASP A 263 -3.36 -5.65 39.13
CA ASP A 263 -1.95 -5.25 39.15
C ASP A 263 -1.00 -6.37 39.61
N LYS A 264 -1.55 -7.57 39.88
CA LYS A 264 -0.84 -8.73 40.47
C LYS A 264 -1.31 -10.03 39.83
N SER A 265 -1.28 -10.04 38.51
CA SER A 265 -1.76 -11.18 37.73
C SER A 265 -0.69 -12.26 37.55
N TYR A 266 0.58 -11.99 37.85
CA TYR A 266 1.69 -12.96 37.90
C TYR A 266 1.68 -13.99 36.75
N GLY A 267 2.11 -13.55 35.58
CA GLY A 267 2.28 -14.37 34.38
C GLY A 267 1.05 -14.45 33.48
N ILE A 268 0.05 -13.59 33.64
CA ILE A 268 -1.13 -13.55 32.75
C ILE A 268 -1.50 -12.10 32.43
N ASP A 269 -1.83 -11.79 31.19
CA ASP A 269 -2.23 -10.45 30.77
C ASP A 269 -3.48 -10.53 29.90
N PHE A 270 -4.51 -9.78 30.29
CA PHE A 270 -5.72 -9.55 29.54
C PHE A 270 -5.94 -8.05 29.51
N ASP A 271 -5.40 -7.42 28.48
CA ASP A 271 -5.55 -5.99 28.28
C ASP A 271 -6.50 -5.68 27.16
N ALA A 272 -7.12 -4.50 27.26
CA ALA A 272 -7.84 -3.89 26.17
C ALA A 272 -7.61 -2.39 26.09
N TYR A 273 -7.38 -1.92 24.88
CA TYR A 273 -7.08 -0.55 24.53
C TYR A 273 -8.22 0.04 23.69
N THR A 274 -8.65 1.25 24.04
CA THR A 274 -9.53 2.03 23.16
C THR A 274 -8.66 2.74 22.13
N VAL A 275 -8.97 2.55 20.85
CA VAL A 275 -8.20 3.16 19.76
C VAL A 275 -9.04 4.15 18.97
N SER A 276 -8.41 5.26 18.58
CA SER A 276 -8.99 6.29 17.71
C SER A 276 -8.06 6.56 16.55
N SER A 277 -8.45 7.44 15.63
CA SER A 277 -7.48 8.04 14.70
C SER A 277 -6.31 8.68 15.49
N PRO A 278 -5.04 8.51 15.08
CA PRO A 278 -4.54 7.93 13.82
C PRO A 278 -4.31 6.40 13.82
N THR A 279 -4.49 5.73 14.96
CA THR A 279 -4.32 4.27 15.12
C THR A 279 -5.26 3.46 14.24
N ILE A 280 -6.52 3.90 14.12
CA ILE A 280 -7.49 3.42 13.11
C ILE A 280 -7.78 4.52 12.09
N LYS A 281 -7.88 4.16 10.80
CA LYS A 281 -8.07 5.12 9.70
C LYS A 281 -9.37 4.89 8.96
N ALA A 282 -9.83 5.92 8.24
CA ALA A 282 -11.03 5.87 7.41
C ALA A 282 -10.89 4.88 6.23
N GLY A 283 -11.96 4.16 5.91
CA GLY A 283 -12.02 3.22 4.77
C GLY A 283 -11.14 1.97 4.90
N GLN A 284 -10.57 1.73 6.07
CA GLN A 284 -9.66 0.63 6.36
C GLN A 284 -10.42 -0.70 6.37
N THR A 285 -9.95 -1.67 5.58
CA THR A 285 -10.54 -3.02 5.50
C THR A 285 -9.74 -4.11 6.20
N GLN A 286 -8.53 -3.75 6.66
CA GLN A 286 -7.61 -4.63 7.37
C GLN A 286 -6.75 -3.81 8.33
N ALA A 287 -6.31 -4.41 9.43
CA ALA A 287 -5.35 -3.85 10.37
C ALA A 287 -4.21 -4.84 10.63
N ARG A 288 -3.14 -4.34 11.23
CA ARG A 288 -1.96 -5.12 11.59
C ARG A 288 -1.70 -5.01 13.08
N SER A 289 -1.55 -6.13 13.76
CA SER A 289 -1.03 -6.21 15.13
C SER A 289 0.36 -6.83 15.12
N ASP A 290 1.33 -6.18 15.75
CA ASP A 290 2.69 -6.68 15.91
C ASP A 290 2.96 -6.91 17.39
N TYR A 291 3.16 -8.18 17.75
CA TYR A 291 3.60 -8.60 19.08
C TYR A 291 5.09 -8.86 19.03
N GLN A 292 5.83 -8.27 19.97
CA GLN A 292 7.26 -8.46 20.09
C GLN A 292 7.58 -8.66 21.56
N SER A 293 8.43 -9.65 21.86
CA SER A 293 9.01 -9.79 23.20
C SER A 293 10.53 -10.02 23.11
N GLY A 294 11.24 -9.42 24.06
CA GLY A 294 12.68 -9.54 24.26
C GLY A 294 13.05 -10.85 24.95
N GLN A 295 13.73 -10.78 26.09
CA GLN A 295 14.10 -12.00 26.82
C GLN A 295 12.92 -12.67 27.53
N ASP A 296 11.82 -11.94 27.69
CA ASP A 296 10.62 -12.42 28.37
C ASP A 296 9.83 -13.42 27.52
N LEU A 297 9.20 -14.39 28.18
CA LEU A 297 8.39 -15.42 27.55
C LEU A 297 6.93 -14.98 27.49
N VAL A 298 6.41 -14.80 26.29
CA VAL A 298 4.98 -14.50 26.09
C VAL A 298 4.34 -15.55 25.20
N LEU A 299 3.21 -16.10 25.64
CA LEU A 299 2.36 -16.99 24.85
C LEU A 299 1.08 -16.25 24.46
N LEU A 300 0.95 -15.88 23.21
CA LEU A 300 -0.27 -15.26 22.67
C LEU A 300 -1.33 -16.33 22.43
N ASN A 301 -2.49 -16.22 23.06
CA ASN A 301 -3.58 -17.19 22.94
C ASN A 301 -4.80 -16.63 22.20
N ALA A 302 -5.13 -15.35 22.40
CA ALA A 302 -6.18 -14.70 21.62
C ALA A 302 -5.96 -13.20 21.42
N GLU A 303 -6.51 -12.66 20.33
CA GLU A 303 -6.67 -11.22 20.10
C GLU A 303 -8.13 -10.92 19.75
N VAL A 304 -8.67 -9.84 20.31
CA VAL A 304 -10.04 -9.39 20.10
C VAL A 304 -10.02 -7.96 19.57
N ILE A 305 -10.67 -7.72 18.43
CA ILE A 305 -10.75 -6.39 17.82
C ILE A 305 -12.21 -6.04 17.58
N ALA A 306 -12.66 -4.91 18.11
CA ALA A 306 -13.92 -4.26 17.79
C ALA A 306 -13.65 -2.99 16.96
N ALA A 307 -13.71 -3.11 15.64
CA ALA A 307 -13.44 -2.02 14.70
C ALA A 307 -14.73 -1.27 14.32
N PRO A 308 -14.76 0.08 14.29
CA PRO A 308 -15.88 0.82 13.70
C PRO A 308 -16.17 0.35 12.29
N ASN A 309 -17.45 0.23 11.92
CA ASN A 309 -17.81 -0.35 10.62
C ASN A 309 -18.88 0.47 9.89
N VAL A 310 -18.87 0.41 8.56
CA VAL A 310 -20.04 0.82 7.75
C VAL A 310 -21.17 -0.21 7.90
N PRO A 311 -22.45 0.17 7.69
CA PRO A 311 -23.54 -0.80 7.60
C PRO A 311 -23.23 -1.92 6.61
N ALA A 312 -23.37 -3.17 7.05
CA ALA A 312 -23.04 -4.37 6.27
C ALA A 312 -24.14 -5.44 6.45
N ALA A 313 -24.32 -6.28 5.43
CA ALA A 313 -25.15 -7.48 5.43
C ALA A 313 -24.31 -8.67 4.92
N ASP A 314 -24.81 -9.89 5.06
CA ASP A 314 -24.21 -11.12 4.54
C ASP A 314 -25.28 -11.78 3.69
N ARG A 315 -25.14 -11.68 2.36
CA ARG A 315 -26.08 -12.31 1.45
C ARG A 315 -25.53 -13.68 1.09
N ALA A 316 -26.39 -14.68 1.10
CA ALA A 316 -26.03 -15.99 0.63
C ALA A 316 -26.94 -16.43 -0.51
N ILE A 317 -26.41 -17.26 -1.40
CA ILE A 317 -27.18 -17.93 -2.44
C ILE A 317 -26.94 -19.44 -2.37
N SER A 318 -27.99 -20.21 -2.58
CA SER A 318 -27.90 -21.65 -2.80
C SER A 318 -28.71 -22.03 -4.03
N MET A 319 -28.17 -22.95 -4.82
CA MET A 319 -28.81 -23.46 -6.01
C MET A 319 -28.86 -24.98 -5.95
N THR A 320 -29.98 -25.56 -6.38
CA THR A 320 -30.15 -27.01 -6.47
C THR A 320 -30.81 -27.36 -7.81
N LEU A 321 -30.43 -28.49 -8.41
CA LEU A 321 -31.07 -29.01 -9.61
C LEU A 321 -32.13 -30.05 -9.21
N GLN A 322 -33.37 -29.89 -9.69
CA GLN A 322 -34.46 -30.80 -9.30
C GLN A 322 -34.34 -32.19 -9.92
N THR A 323 -33.97 -32.27 -11.19
CA THR A 323 -33.80 -33.55 -11.90
C THR A 323 -32.51 -33.54 -12.72
N PRO A 324 -31.78 -34.67 -12.83
CA PRO A 324 -30.56 -34.75 -13.63
C PRO A 324 -30.79 -34.25 -15.05
N LEU A 325 -29.80 -33.56 -15.61
CA LEU A 325 -29.87 -33.10 -16.99
C LEU A 325 -29.87 -34.29 -17.95
N GLN A 326 -30.86 -34.34 -18.84
CA GLN A 326 -30.98 -35.36 -19.89
C GLN A 326 -31.04 -34.65 -21.23
N PRO A 327 -30.34 -35.14 -22.27
CA PRO A 327 -30.39 -34.53 -23.60
C PRO A 327 -31.83 -34.31 -24.06
N ALA A 328 -32.12 -33.09 -24.54
CA ALA A 328 -33.44 -32.67 -25.02
C ALA A 328 -34.58 -32.72 -23.97
N GLN A 329 -34.29 -32.78 -22.68
CA GLN A 329 -35.29 -32.70 -21.61
C GLN A 329 -35.15 -31.43 -20.77
N ALA A 330 -36.26 -31.01 -20.18
CA ALA A 330 -36.29 -29.87 -19.28
C ALA A 330 -35.95 -30.27 -17.84
N SER A 331 -35.26 -29.38 -17.13
CA SER A 331 -35.05 -29.45 -15.68
C SER A 331 -35.15 -28.06 -15.06
N ASN A 332 -35.21 -27.99 -13.74
CA ASN A 332 -35.29 -26.74 -13.00
C ASN A 332 -34.12 -26.60 -12.03
N TYR A 333 -33.49 -25.43 -12.04
CA TYR A 333 -32.66 -24.94 -10.94
C TYR A 333 -33.56 -24.17 -9.96
N LEU A 334 -33.50 -24.54 -8.69
CA LEU A 334 -34.11 -23.80 -7.59
C LEU A 334 -33.03 -22.96 -6.92
N ILE A 335 -33.16 -21.64 -7.00
CA ILE A 335 -32.22 -20.68 -6.46
C ILE A 335 -32.86 -20.00 -5.25
N LYS A 336 -32.22 -20.13 -4.08
CA LYS A 336 -32.62 -19.47 -2.83
C LYS A 336 -31.59 -18.40 -2.49
N VAL A 337 -32.08 -17.24 -2.07
CA VAL A 337 -31.27 -16.13 -1.59
C VAL A 337 -31.62 -15.86 -0.14
N SER A 338 -30.63 -15.72 0.74
CA SER A 338 -30.81 -15.35 2.13
C SER A 338 -29.94 -14.16 2.53
N ASN A 339 -30.27 -13.57 3.66
CA ASN A 339 -29.44 -12.60 4.37
C ASN A 339 -29.13 -13.17 5.75
N ASN A 340 -27.90 -13.50 6.04
CA ASN A 340 -27.48 -14.07 7.32
C ASN A 340 -27.27 -12.99 8.40
N GLY A 341 -27.53 -11.72 8.09
CA GLY A 341 -27.38 -10.58 9.00
C GLY A 341 -26.07 -9.82 8.78
N PRO A 342 -25.65 -8.93 9.69
CA PRO A 342 -26.38 -8.47 10.87
C PRO A 342 -27.52 -7.49 10.52
N LEU A 343 -27.47 -6.81 9.36
CA LEU A 343 -28.45 -5.80 8.96
C LEU A 343 -29.36 -6.31 7.85
N ALA A 344 -30.53 -5.70 7.73
CA ALA A 344 -31.41 -5.87 6.59
C ALA A 344 -30.80 -5.24 5.32
N GLU A 345 -30.84 -5.95 4.20
CA GLU A 345 -30.49 -5.44 2.87
C GLU A 345 -31.69 -4.67 2.31
N GLY A 346 -31.51 -3.37 2.06
CA GLY A 346 -32.59 -2.47 1.65
C GLY A 346 -33.14 -2.75 0.24
N GLY A 347 -32.32 -3.37 -0.61
CA GLY A 347 -32.63 -3.65 -2.01
C GLY A 347 -32.21 -2.50 -2.96
N PRO A 348 -32.15 -2.78 -4.28
CA PRO A 348 -32.53 -4.03 -4.91
C PRO A 348 -31.48 -5.12 -4.71
N THR A 349 -31.94 -6.34 -4.40
CA THR A 349 -31.12 -7.56 -4.46
C THR A 349 -31.19 -8.11 -5.88
N THR A 350 -30.05 -8.45 -6.48
CA THR A 350 -29.99 -8.97 -7.85
C THR A 350 -29.30 -10.33 -7.89
N VAL A 351 -29.87 -11.27 -8.65
CA VAL A 351 -29.27 -12.57 -8.95
C VAL A 351 -28.90 -12.60 -10.42
N VAL A 352 -27.65 -12.96 -10.71
CA VAL A 352 -27.10 -13.10 -12.06
C VAL A 352 -26.68 -14.54 -12.27
N ASP A 353 -27.14 -15.16 -13.36
CA ASP A 353 -26.77 -16.52 -13.76
C ASP A 353 -26.40 -16.50 -15.25
N VAL A 354 -25.22 -16.99 -15.61
CA VAL A 354 -24.78 -17.10 -17.01
C VAL A 354 -24.85 -18.55 -17.42
N LEU A 355 -25.88 -18.90 -18.19
CA LEU A 355 -26.13 -20.26 -18.62
C LEU A 355 -25.00 -20.77 -19.54
N PRO A 356 -24.43 -21.96 -19.27
CA PRO A 356 -23.50 -22.59 -20.19
C PRO A 356 -24.20 -22.90 -21.53
N PRO A 357 -23.48 -22.96 -22.66
CA PRO A 357 -24.07 -23.20 -23.99
C PRO A 357 -24.89 -24.49 -24.11
N SER A 358 -24.67 -25.47 -23.23
CA SER A 358 -25.41 -26.73 -23.15
C SER A 358 -26.79 -26.60 -22.50
N LEU A 359 -27.13 -25.44 -21.94
CA LEU A 359 -28.43 -25.14 -21.35
C LEU A 359 -29.14 -24.07 -22.16
N ILE A 360 -30.38 -24.38 -22.54
CA ILE A 360 -31.29 -23.50 -23.27
C ILE A 360 -32.30 -22.94 -22.29
N PHE A 361 -32.34 -21.61 -22.14
CA PHE A 361 -33.30 -20.94 -21.26
C PHE A 361 -34.75 -21.20 -21.70
N VAL A 362 -35.64 -21.52 -20.75
CA VAL A 362 -37.08 -21.66 -20.98
C VAL A 362 -37.85 -20.56 -20.25
N SER A 363 -37.67 -20.45 -18.93
CA SER A 363 -38.31 -19.42 -18.11
C SER A 363 -37.59 -19.26 -16.77
N ALA A 364 -37.70 -18.09 -16.15
CA ALA A 364 -37.28 -17.87 -14.78
C ALA A 364 -38.27 -16.98 -14.04
N GLY A 365 -38.53 -17.26 -12.77
CA GLY A 365 -39.41 -16.43 -11.95
C GLY A 365 -39.55 -16.93 -10.52
N GLY A 366 -40.06 -16.06 -9.66
CA GLY A 366 -40.36 -16.32 -8.25
C GLY A 366 -41.20 -15.17 -7.70
N THR A 367 -41.94 -15.36 -6.61
CA THR A 367 -42.81 -14.31 -6.06
C THR A 367 -41.98 -13.06 -5.69
N GLY A 368 -42.30 -11.91 -6.27
CA GLY A 368 -41.60 -10.65 -6.06
C GLY A 368 -40.31 -10.46 -6.88
N TRP A 369 -39.89 -11.48 -7.65
CA TRP A 369 -38.73 -11.39 -8.54
C TRP A 369 -39.14 -10.96 -9.95
N VAL A 370 -38.40 -10.04 -10.53
CA VAL A 370 -38.47 -9.68 -11.96
C VAL A 370 -37.23 -10.23 -12.66
N CYS A 371 -37.41 -11.23 -13.52
CA CYS A 371 -36.34 -11.90 -14.24
C CYS A 371 -36.35 -11.57 -15.74
N GLY A 372 -35.18 -11.30 -16.30
CA GLY A 372 -34.97 -11.05 -17.73
C GLY A 372 -33.74 -11.77 -18.26
N MET A 373 -33.82 -12.25 -19.51
CA MET A 373 -32.76 -12.98 -20.19
C MET A 373 -32.17 -12.12 -21.32
N ALA A 374 -30.85 -11.94 -21.35
CA ALA A 374 -30.13 -11.29 -22.45
C ALA A 374 -28.98 -12.19 -22.92
N GLY A 375 -29.13 -12.81 -24.09
CA GLY A 375 -28.23 -13.87 -24.54
C GLY A 375 -28.28 -15.07 -23.59
N GLN A 376 -27.12 -15.46 -23.02
CA GLN A 376 -27.00 -16.49 -21.99
C GLN A 376 -26.95 -15.93 -20.56
N LYS A 377 -27.07 -14.62 -20.37
CA LYS A 377 -27.11 -13.99 -19.03
C LYS A 377 -28.55 -13.78 -18.56
N LEU A 378 -28.95 -14.53 -17.54
CA LEU A 378 -30.16 -14.29 -16.75
C LEU A 378 -29.87 -13.24 -15.67
N THR A 379 -30.80 -12.32 -15.46
CA THR A 379 -30.76 -11.38 -14.34
C THR A 379 -32.15 -11.30 -13.70
N CYS A 380 -32.22 -11.64 -12.41
CA CYS A 380 -33.42 -11.54 -11.59
C CYS A 380 -33.22 -10.44 -10.54
N SER A 381 -34.23 -9.60 -10.32
CA SER A 381 -34.17 -8.50 -9.34
C SER A 381 -35.34 -8.57 -8.36
N TYR A 382 -35.04 -8.30 -7.08
CA TYR A 382 -36.01 -8.19 -6.00
C TYR A 382 -35.87 -6.80 -5.37
N SER A 383 -36.93 -6.00 -5.41
CA SER A 383 -36.91 -4.59 -4.98
C SER A 383 -37.23 -4.38 -3.50
N GLY A 384 -37.71 -5.41 -2.80
CA GLY A 384 -38.05 -5.32 -1.38
C GLY A 384 -36.84 -5.47 -0.46
N THR A 385 -37.04 -5.12 0.81
CA THR A 385 -36.03 -5.31 1.86
C THR A 385 -35.92 -6.78 2.26
N MET A 386 -34.69 -7.28 2.35
CA MET A 386 -34.38 -8.61 2.87
C MET A 386 -33.86 -8.49 4.31
N ALA A 387 -34.71 -8.76 5.31
CA ALA A 387 -34.35 -8.66 6.73
C ALA A 387 -33.20 -9.61 7.13
N ALA A 388 -32.48 -9.28 8.20
CA ALA A 388 -31.45 -10.17 8.75
C ALA A 388 -32.08 -11.51 9.19
N GLY A 389 -31.43 -12.62 8.82
CA GLY A 389 -31.92 -13.99 8.99
C GLY A 389 -33.01 -14.42 7.98
N ALA A 390 -33.44 -13.55 7.06
CA ALA A 390 -34.51 -13.88 6.12
C ALA A 390 -34.01 -14.64 4.90
N THR A 391 -34.88 -15.47 4.32
CA THR A 391 -34.71 -16.09 3.00
C THR A 391 -35.82 -15.58 2.08
N LEU A 392 -35.46 -15.09 0.89
CA LEU A 392 -36.40 -14.61 -0.12
C LEU A 392 -37.13 -15.78 -0.80
N PRO A 393 -38.27 -15.53 -1.46
CA PRO A 393 -38.95 -16.54 -2.27
C PRO A 393 -38.01 -17.15 -3.32
N VAL A 394 -38.10 -18.47 -3.51
CA VAL A 394 -37.27 -19.24 -4.45
C VAL A 394 -37.46 -18.75 -5.89
N ILE A 395 -36.36 -18.53 -6.62
CA ILE A 395 -36.38 -18.36 -8.07
C ILE A 395 -36.34 -19.77 -8.69
N THR A 396 -37.31 -20.08 -9.54
CA THR A 396 -37.32 -21.29 -10.35
C THR A 396 -36.85 -20.97 -11.75
N LEU A 397 -35.63 -21.41 -12.09
CA LEU A 397 -35.04 -21.31 -13.41
C LEU A 397 -35.24 -22.62 -14.16
N ARG A 398 -36.10 -22.60 -15.19
CA ARG A 398 -36.35 -23.72 -16.08
C ARG A 398 -35.47 -23.64 -17.31
N VAL A 399 -34.75 -24.73 -17.58
CA VAL A 399 -33.88 -24.89 -18.75
C VAL A 399 -34.17 -26.20 -19.48
N THR A 400 -33.86 -26.26 -20.76
CA THR A 400 -33.77 -27.50 -21.53
C THR A 400 -32.31 -27.80 -21.83
N THR A 401 -31.88 -29.03 -21.60
CA THR A 401 -30.52 -29.45 -21.97
C THR A 401 -30.44 -29.66 -23.47
N ASP A 402 -29.40 -29.12 -24.11
CA ASP A 402 -29.18 -29.29 -25.55
C ASP A 402 -29.10 -30.77 -25.94
N VAL A 403 -29.60 -31.12 -27.14
CA VAL A 403 -29.66 -32.52 -27.60
C VAL A 403 -28.29 -33.17 -27.80
N ALA A 404 -27.25 -32.36 -28.06
CA ALA A 404 -25.88 -32.80 -28.20
C ALA A 404 -25.07 -32.66 -26.90
N ALA A 405 -25.67 -32.14 -25.83
CA ALA A 405 -24.98 -32.00 -24.54
C ALA A 405 -24.60 -33.39 -24.00
N SER A 406 -23.36 -33.51 -23.54
CA SER A 406 -22.81 -34.68 -22.87
C SER A 406 -21.75 -34.22 -21.87
N GLY A 407 -21.39 -35.07 -20.91
CA GLY A 407 -20.45 -34.68 -19.86
C GLY A 407 -21.09 -33.79 -18.78
N LEU A 408 -20.25 -33.21 -17.92
CA LEU A 408 -20.72 -32.41 -16.78
C LEU A 408 -21.12 -31.02 -17.27
N VAL A 409 -22.34 -30.61 -16.99
CA VAL A 409 -22.82 -29.25 -17.20
C VAL A 409 -22.82 -28.54 -15.86
N VAL A 410 -22.11 -27.42 -15.81
CA VAL A 410 -21.94 -26.58 -14.63
C VAL A 410 -22.72 -25.29 -14.84
N ASN A 411 -23.64 -24.99 -13.93
CA ASN A 411 -24.39 -23.75 -13.91
C ASN A 411 -24.04 -22.98 -12.62
N SER A 412 -23.95 -21.65 -12.68
CA SER A 412 -23.59 -20.84 -11.52
C SER A 412 -24.42 -19.56 -11.44
N ALA A 413 -24.96 -19.28 -10.27
CA ALA A 413 -25.71 -18.06 -9.96
C ALA A 413 -25.02 -17.27 -8.84
N THR A 414 -25.01 -15.95 -8.97
CA THR A 414 -24.41 -15.01 -8.01
C THR A 414 -25.44 -14.00 -7.53
N VAL A 415 -25.49 -13.71 -6.23
CA VAL A 415 -26.33 -12.65 -5.64
C VAL A 415 -25.52 -11.37 -5.39
N ASN A 416 -26.15 -10.21 -5.52
CA ASN A 416 -25.59 -8.90 -5.20
C ASN A 416 -26.63 -8.04 -4.46
N GLY A 417 -26.17 -7.05 -3.68
CA GLY A 417 -27.01 -6.09 -2.95
C GLY A 417 -26.37 -4.70 -2.86
N GLN A 418 -26.95 -3.80 -2.05
CA GLN A 418 -26.45 -2.43 -1.87
C GLN A 418 -25.48 -2.31 -0.70
N LEU A 419 -25.70 -3.07 0.38
CA LEU A 419 -24.83 -3.03 1.55
C LEU A 419 -23.52 -3.77 1.27
N PHE A 420 -22.46 -3.38 1.98
CA PHE A 420 -21.20 -4.14 1.94
C PHE A 420 -21.48 -5.58 2.38
N ASP A 421 -21.05 -6.56 1.57
CA ASP A 421 -20.98 -7.95 2.03
C ASP A 421 -19.71 -8.14 2.84
N TYR A 422 -19.83 -8.54 4.10
CA TYR A 422 -18.65 -8.91 4.87
C TYR A 422 -18.28 -10.39 4.70
N TYR A 423 -19.14 -11.21 4.08
CA TYR A 423 -18.85 -12.60 3.78
C TYR A 423 -19.21 -12.98 2.33
N ASP A 424 -18.56 -12.33 1.36
CA ASP A 424 -18.76 -12.57 -0.09
C ASP A 424 -18.48 -14.02 -0.59
N GLY A 425 -18.07 -14.93 0.29
CA GLY A 425 -17.77 -16.33 -0.05
C GLY A 425 -19.00 -17.18 -0.34
N ASN A 426 -20.17 -16.76 0.11
CA ASN A 426 -21.45 -17.44 -0.11
C ASN A 426 -22.36 -16.69 -1.10
N ASP A 427 -21.86 -15.63 -1.75
CA ASP A 427 -22.57 -14.85 -2.75
C ASP A 427 -22.70 -15.58 -4.10
N THR A 428 -22.08 -16.75 -4.27
CA THR A 428 -22.17 -17.57 -5.50
C THR A 428 -22.49 -19.03 -5.18
N SER A 429 -23.41 -19.63 -5.93
CA SER A 429 -23.74 -21.05 -5.85
C SER A 429 -23.62 -21.70 -7.22
N THR A 430 -22.93 -22.84 -7.25
CA THR A 430 -22.67 -23.60 -8.47
C THR A 430 -23.27 -25.00 -8.34
N VAL A 431 -23.98 -25.44 -9.37
CA VAL A 431 -24.50 -26.82 -9.47
C VAL A 431 -23.96 -27.47 -10.72
N SER A 432 -23.52 -28.71 -10.58
CA SER A 432 -22.99 -29.52 -11.67
C SER A 432 -23.81 -30.79 -11.84
N SER A 433 -24.15 -31.13 -13.09
CA SER A 433 -24.88 -32.36 -13.41
C SER A 433 -24.32 -33.03 -14.65
N LEU A 434 -24.12 -34.35 -14.57
CA LEU A 434 -23.67 -35.16 -15.71
C LEU A 434 -24.86 -35.43 -16.64
N VAL A 435 -24.73 -35.06 -17.90
CA VAL A 435 -25.80 -35.20 -18.89
C VAL A 435 -25.90 -36.66 -19.35
N GLY A 436 -27.12 -37.22 -19.34
CA GLY A 436 -27.42 -38.55 -19.88
C GLY A 436 -27.35 -39.71 -18.87
N ALA A 437 -26.99 -39.45 -17.62
CA ALA A 437 -27.03 -40.46 -16.55
C ALA A 437 -28.42 -40.47 -15.91
N ALA A 438 -29.32 -41.33 -16.37
CA ALA A 438 -30.57 -41.60 -15.65
C ALA A 438 -30.23 -42.25 -14.30
N GLY A 439 -30.34 -41.50 -13.20
CA GLY A 439 -30.23 -42.03 -11.83
C GLY A 439 -28.81 -42.13 -11.24
N PHE A 440 -27.93 -41.13 -11.43
CA PHE A 440 -26.68 -41.07 -10.67
C PHE A 440 -26.97 -40.74 -9.19
N THR A 441 -26.85 -41.74 -8.31
CA THR A 441 -26.72 -41.53 -6.85
C THR A 441 -25.30 -41.93 -6.48
N PRO A 442 -24.44 -41.00 -6.02
CA PRO A 442 -23.12 -41.37 -5.54
C PRO A 442 -23.27 -42.43 -4.45
N THR A 443 -22.53 -43.53 -4.59
CA THR A 443 -22.52 -44.65 -3.63
C THR A 443 -21.42 -44.47 -2.60
N TYR A 444 -20.46 -43.59 -2.88
CA TYR A 444 -19.46 -43.12 -1.91
C TYR A 444 -19.57 -41.61 -1.74
N VAL A 445 -19.46 -41.15 -0.49
CA VAL A 445 -19.46 -39.74 -0.10
C VAL A 445 -18.25 -39.50 0.80
N TYR A 446 -17.58 -38.37 0.62
CA TYR A 446 -16.53 -37.93 1.54
C TYR A 446 -17.18 -37.22 2.73
N THR A 447 -16.89 -37.70 3.93
CA THR A 447 -17.51 -37.19 5.15
C THR A 447 -16.45 -36.76 6.15
N VAL A 448 -16.86 -35.87 7.04
CA VAL A 448 -16.09 -35.44 8.22
C VAL A 448 -16.94 -35.61 9.45
N SER A 449 -16.34 -35.44 10.63
CA SER A 449 -17.10 -35.33 11.87
C SER A 449 -18.09 -34.15 11.80
N LYS A 450 -19.27 -34.32 12.39
CA LYS A 450 -20.15 -33.18 12.70
C LYS A 450 -19.59 -32.31 13.81
N ASP A 451 -18.82 -32.94 14.68
CA ASP A 451 -18.12 -32.30 15.77
C ASP A 451 -16.70 -31.97 15.30
N ASP A 452 -16.48 -30.72 14.88
CA ASP A 452 -15.16 -30.21 14.50
C ASP A 452 -14.13 -30.36 15.64
N SER A 453 -14.61 -30.55 16.88
CA SER A 453 -13.79 -30.84 18.04
C SER A 453 -13.43 -32.32 18.20
N LYS A 454 -13.83 -33.21 17.27
CA LYS A 454 -13.45 -34.64 17.27
C LYS A 454 -13.29 -35.13 15.83
N PRO A 455 -12.30 -34.60 15.09
CA PRO A 455 -12.15 -34.89 13.67
C PRO A 455 -11.88 -36.38 13.39
N ASP A 456 -11.33 -37.10 14.36
CA ASP A 456 -11.05 -38.53 14.36
C ASP A 456 -12.26 -39.43 14.70
N GLN A 457 -13.41 -38.82 15.06
CA GLN A 457 -14.66 -39.54 15.37
C GLN A 457 -15.71 -39.38 14.27
N GLY A 458 -15.29 -39.02 13.06
CA GLY A 458 -16.16 -38.75 11.91
C GLY A 458 -16.76 -39.96 11.18
N GLN A 459 -16.70 -41.16 11.77
CA GLN A 459 -17.30 -42.36 11.18
C GLN A 459 -18.82 -42.32 11.28
N CYS A 460 -19.50 -42.43 10.14
CA CYS A 460 -20.96 -42.38 10.07
C CYS A 460 -21.62 -43.59 10.74
N VAL A 461 -22.65 -43.30 11.53
CA VAL A 461 -23.60 -44.28 12.06
C VAL A 461 -24.39 -44.88 10.91
N ASN A 462 -24.47 -46.21 10.88
CA ASN A 462 -25.20 -46.97 9.87
C ASN A 462 -26.72 -46.69 9.96
N GLY A 463 -27.35 -46.42 8.83
CA GLY A 463 -28.81 -46.31 8.69
C GLY A 463 -29.41 -44.97 9.07
N LEU A 464 -28.62 -44.03 9.61
CA LEU A 464 -29.08 -42.67 9.94
C LEU A 464 -28.76 -41.70 8.81
N ALA A 465 -29.72 -40.85 8.44
CA ALA A 465 -29.51 -39.81 7.44
C ALA A 465 -28.47 -38.77 7.90
N PHE A 466 -27.87 -38.03 6.97
CA PHE A 466 -26.84 -37.05 7.32
C PHE A 466 -27.36 -35.89 8.19
N ASP A 467 -28.62 -35.52 8.05
CA ASP A 467 -29.29 -34.47 8.84
C ASP A 467 -29.87 -34.99 10.18
N ASP A 468 -29.76 -36.29 10.45
CA ASP A 468 -30.22 -36.88 11.72
C ASP A 468 -29.36 -36.35 12.90
N PRO A 469 -29.97 -35.90 14.00
CA PRO A 469 -29.25 -35.41 15.18
C PRO A 469 -28.26 -36.41 15.78
N ASP A 470 -28.55 -37.71 15.69
CA ASP A 470 -27.72 -38.79 16.26
C ASP A 470 -26.62 -39.26 15.27
N GLN A 471 -26.60 -38.72 14.05
CA GLN A 471 -25.55 -38.99 13.09
C GLN A 471 -24.27 -38.23 13.48
N THR A 472 -23.14 -38.96 13.57
CA THR A 472 -21.83 -38.44 14.01
C THR A 472 -21.02 -37.77 12.90
N CYS A 473 -21.38 -38.02 11.64
CA CYS A 473 -20.69 -37.50 10.47
C CYS A 473 -21.56 -36.58 9.62
N GLN A 474 -20.94 -35.79 8.77
CA GLN A 474 -21.62 -35.01 7.74
C GLN A 474 -20.83 -35.06 6.43
N PRO A 475 -21.48 -34.89 5.26
CA PRO A 475 -20.77 -34.67 4.01
C PRO A 475 -19.87 -33.45 4.13
N ILE A 476 -18.69 -33.51 3.53
CA ILE A 476 -17.81 -32.33 3.45
C ILE A 476 -18.49 -31.28 2.60
N ASP A 477 -18.61 -30.07 3.16
CA ASP A 477 -19.04 -28.90 2.40
C ASP A 477 -17.88 -28.38 1.55
N PHE A 478 -17.74 -28.93 0.35
CA PHE A 478 -16.71 -28.51 -0.59
C PHE A 478 -17.01 -27.16 -1.27
N VAL A 479 -18.26 -26.69 -1.24
CA VAL A 479 -18.69 -25.50 -2.01
C VAL A 479 -18.86 -24.28 -1.11
N GLY A 480 -19.40 -24.44 0.09
CA GLY A 480 -19.65 -23.34 1.04
C GLY A 480 -18.45 -22.98 1.92
N LYS A 481 -17.36 -23.77 1.90
CA LYS A 481 -16.08 -23.47 2.59
C LYS A 481 -14.99 -23.04 1.62
N ARG A 482 -14.05 -22.20 2.10
CA ARG A 482 -12.85 -21.77 1.37
C ARG A 482 -11.70 -22.73 1.64
N TYR A 483 -11.20 -23.42 0.62
CA TYR A 483 -10.05 -24.32 0.71
C TYR A 483 -8.80 -23.67 0.13
N LEU A 484 -7.75 -23.57 0.94
CA LEU A 484 -6.47 -23.00 0.52
C LEU A 484 -5.60 -24.09 -0.11
N ALA A 485 -5.02 -23.77 -1.25
CA ALA A 485 -4.04 -24.61 -1.90
C ALA A 485 -2.88 -24.95 -0.95
N ASN A 486 -2.38 -26.18 -1.06
CA ASN A 486 -1.32 -26.75 -0.23
C ASN A 486 -1.70 -26.92 1.25
N VAL A 487 -3.00 -27.07 1.55
CA VAL A 487 -3.51 -27.43 2.89
C VAL A 487 -4.24 -28.77 2.81
N ASP A 488 -4.10 -29.59 3.85
CA ASP A 488 -4.74 -30.90 3.93
C ASP A 488 -6.24 -30.78 4.24
N ILE A 489 -7.06 -31.51 3.50
CA ILE A 489 -8.49 -31.68 3.76
C ILE A 489 -8.72 -33.06 4.40
N PRO A 490 -9.06 -33.14 5.69
CA PRO A 490 -9.34 -34.41 6.36
C PRO A 490 -10.69 -34.98 5.90
N MET A 491 -10.77 -36.29 5.72
CA MET A 491 -11.98 -36.98 5.28
C MET A 491 -12.02 -38.48 5.60
N TYR A 492 -13.23 -39.00 5.76
CA TYR A 492 -13.56 -40.42 5.71
C TYR A 492 -14.20 -40.78 4.37
N LEU A 493 -14.00 -42.02 3.92
CA LEU A 493 -14.74 -42.57 2.80
C LEU A 493 -15.98 -43.29 3.34
N THR A 494 -17.17 -42.83 2.96
CA THR A 494 -18.43 -43.36 3.47
C THR A 494 -19.27 -43.97 2.36
N PHE A 495 -19.72 -45.21 2.56
CA PHE A 495 -20.67 -45.87 1.66
C PHE A 495 -22.10 -45.42 1.97
N VAL A 496 -22.88 -45.11 0.93
CA VAL A 496 -24.28 -44.70 1.04
C VAL A 496 -25.18 -45.51 0.12
N ALA A 497 -26.39 -45.81 0.59
CA ALA A 497 -27.46 -46.38 -0.22
C ALA A 497 -28.66 -45.44 -0.19
N ALA A 498 -29.14 -45.01 -1.35
CA ALA A 498 -30.21 -44.02 -1.49
C ALA A 498 -29.97 -42.73 -0.66
N GLY A 499 -28.71 -42.27 -0.57
CA GLY A 499 -28.34 -41.06 0.17
C GLY A 499 -28.17 -41.24 1.68
N VAL A 500 -28.35 -42.45 2.22
CA VAL A 500 -28.20 -42.75 3.64
C VAL A 500 -26.91 -43.56 3.89
N PRO A 501 -26.02 -43.13 4.81
CA PRO A 501 -24.90 -43.93 5.29
C PRO A 501 -25.28 -45.38 5.59
N THR A 502 -24.63 -46.32 4.92
CA THR A 502 -24.97 -47.75 5.03
C THR A 502 -23.72 -48.59 5.24
N ALA A 503 -23.70 -49.40 6.31
CA ALA A 503 -22.63 -50.34 6.58
C ALA A 503 -22.63 -51.48 5.57
N LEU A 504 -21.44 -51.86 5.09
CA LEU A 504 -21.29 -52.99 4.18
C LEU A 504 -21.40 -54.35 4.89
N SER A 505 -21.02 -54.40 6.18
CA SER A 505 -20.94 -55.62 6.97
C SER A 505 -20.86 -55.30 8.48
N ASN A 506 -21.14 -56.29 9.32
CA ASN A 506 -20.91 -56.25 10.76
C ASN A 506 -19.46 -56.62 11.16
N SER A 507 -18.61 -56.95 10.18
CA SER A 507 -17.17 -57.16 10.34
C SER A 507 -16.42 -56.14 9.48
N VAL A 508 -15.17 -55.81 9.87
CA VAL A 508 -14.31 -54.96 9.06
C VAL A 508 -14.19 -55.56 7.66
N THR A 509 -14.44 -54.74 6.64
CA THR A 509 -14.48 -55.19 5.24
C THR A 509 -13.56 -54.33 4.40
N THR A 510 -12.54 -54.95 3.80
CA THR A 510 -11.66 -54.27 2.86
C THR A 510 -12.34 -54.13 1.51
N ILE A 511 -12.54 -52.90 1.05
CA ILE A 511 -12.93 -52.61 -0.32
C ILE A 511 -11.70 -52.18 -1.13
N GLN A 512 -11.74 -52.44 -2.43
CA GLN A 512 -10.72 -51.96 -3.36
C GLN A 512 -11.26 -50.81 -4.18
N VAL A 513 -10.66 -49.65 -4.02
CA VAL A 513 -11.06 -48.40 -4.68
C VAL A 513 -9.90 -47.77 -5.43
N LYS A 514 -10.22 -46.99 -6.45
CA LYS A 514 -9.29 -46.17 -7.20
C LYS A 514 -9.74 -44.72 -7.14
N TYR A 515 -8.77 -43.84 -7.23
CA TYR A 515 -8.94 -42.40 -7.09
C TYR A 515 -8.57 -41.70 -8.39
N ALA A 516 -9.25 -40.61 -8.69
CA ALA A 516 -8.89 -39.73 -9.80
C ALA A 516 -9.17 -38.28 -9.43
N LEU A 517 -8.48 -37.39 -10.12
CA LEU A 517 -8.74 -35.95 -10.06
C LEU A 517 -9.29 -35.51 -11.41
N SER A 518 -10.26 -34.60 -11.42
CA SER A 518 -10.71 -33.91 -12.62
C SER A 518 -10.45 -32.41 -12.46
N CYS A 519 -9.83 -31.77 -13.44
CA CYS A 519 -9.62 -30.33 -13.47
C CYS A 519 -10.71 -29.72 -14.34
N HIS A 520 -11.56 -28.92 -13.72
CA HIS A 520 -12.56 -28.09 -14.41
C HIS A 520 -11.93 -26.80 -14.87
N ASP A 521 -11.16 -26.19 -13.99
CA ASP A 521 -10.41 -24.98 -14.25
C ASP A 521 -9.14 -24.98 -13.37
N PRO A 522 -7.93 -25.21 -13.88
CA PRO A 522 -7.44 -24.76 -15.17
C PRO A 522 -7.83 -25.65 -16.35
N ALA A 523 -7.86 -25.05 -17.54
CA ALA A 523 -8.06 -25.80 -18.79
C ALA A 523 -6.87 -26.73 -19.11
N GLN A 524 -5.68 -26.40 -18.61
CA GLN A 524 -4.46 -27.21 -18.71
C GLN A 524 -3.76 -27.27 -17.35
N ASP A 525 -3.57 -28.49 -16.85
CA ASP A 525 -2.84 -28.74 -15.60
C ASP A 525 -1.35 -28.36 -15.72
N ALA A 526 -0.75 -27.89 -14.63
CA ALA A 526 0.67 -27.60 -14.51
C ALA A 526 1.52 -28.82 -14.14
N SER A 527 1.04 -30.02 -14.45
CA SER A 527 1.69 -31.29 -14.04
C SER A 527 1.75 -31.52 -12.52
N VAL A 528 0.96 -30.79 -11.74
CA VAL A 528 0.81 -31.00 -10.29
C VAL A 528 -0.19 -32.12 -10.03
N ARG A 529 0.14 -33.00 -9.07
CA ARG A 529 -0.68 -34.15 -8.67
C ARG A 529 -1.18 -33.97 -7.25
N ALA A 530 -2.45 -34.30 -7.02
CA ALA A 530 -2.96 -34.44 -5.67
C ALA A 530 -2.46 -35.74 -5.03
N THR A 531 -2.47 -35.77 -3.70
CA THR A 531 -2.26 -36.98 -2.91
C THR A 531 -3.46 -37.26 -2.02
N PHE A 532 -3.69 -38.54 -1.78
CA PHE A 532 -4.67 -39.02 -0.82
C PHE A 532 -3.98 -39.96 0.15
N SER A 533 -3.83 -39.53 1.40
CA SER A 533 -2.99 -40.20 2.40
C SER A 533 -3.82 -40.70 3.55
N MET A 534 -3.61 -41.94 3.96
CA MET A 534 -4.18 -42.46 5.20
C MET A 534 -3.42 -41.85 6.38
N VAL A 535 -4.12 -41.32 7.38
CA VAL A 535 -3.48 -40.74 8.58
C VAL A 535 -2.72 -41.85 9.32
N GLY A 536 -1.40 -41.64 9.52
CA GLY A 536 -0.50 -42.66 10.08
C GLY A 536 -0.20 -43.85 9.15
N GLY A 537 -0.56 -43.75 7.87
CA GLY A 537 -0.47 -44.84 6.90
C GLY A 537 0.23 -44.45 5.59
N GLY A 538 -0.11 -45.17 4.52
CA GLY A 538 0.46 -44.95 3.18
C GLY A 538 -0.19 -43.79 2.42
N THR A 539 0.54 -43.24 1.46
CA THR A 539 0.10 -42.17 0.55
C THR A 539 -0.13 -42.70 -0.85
N SER A 540 -1.29 -42.38 -1.43
CA SER A 540 -1.60 -42.61 -2.83
C SER A 540 -1.46 -41.32 -3.62
N THR A 541 -0.50 -41.25 -4.54
CA THR A 541 -0.39 -40.14 -5.49
C THR A 541 -1.34 -40.36 -6.65
N LEU A 542 -2.25 -39.41 -6.88
CA LEU A 542 -3.19 -39.48 -7.98
C LEU A 542 -2.46 -39.24 -9.32
N PRO A 543 -2.94 -39.81 -10.44
CA PRO A 543 -2.52 -39.37 -11.77
C PRO A 543 -2.82 -37.88 -11.98
N LEU A 544 -2.27 -37.32 -13.07
CA LEU A 544 -2.66 -35.98 -13.50
C LEU A 544 -4.15 -35.93 -13.77
N CYS A 545 -4.76 -34.79 -13.46
CA CYS A 545 -6.20 -34.66 -13.54
C CYS A 545 -6.70 -34.84 -14.98
N ALA A 546 -7.88 -35.44 -15.10
CA ALA A 546 -8.62 -35.43 -16.35
C ALA A 546 -9.06 -34.00 -16.68
N ARG A 547 -8.90 -33.58 -17.93
CA ARG A 547 -9.13 -32.19 -18.35
C ARG A 547 -10.61 -31.88 -18.57
N SER A 548 -10.95 -30.60 -18.50
CA SER A 548 -12.27 -30.07 -18.86
C SER A 548 -13.41 -30.71 -18.06
N GLY A 549 -13.16 -31.03 -16.80
CA GLY A 549 -14.15 -31.65 -15.92
C GLY A 549 -14.56 -33.07 -16.35
N ALA A 550 -13.77 -33.73 -17.19
CA ALA A 550 -14.09 -35.07 -17.66
C ALA A 550 -14.07 -36.05 -16.50
N MET A 551 -15.09 -36.89 -16.41
CA MET A 551 -15.05 -38.08 -15.58
C MET A 551 -14.26 -39.16 -16.31
N PRO A 552 -13.13 -39.63 -15.74
CA PRO A 552 -12.36 -40.73 -16.32
C PRO A 552 -13.20 -41.96 -16.63
N ALA A 553 -13.02 -42.52 -17.84
CA ALA A 553 -13.52 -43.86 -18.14
C ALA A 553 -12.94 -44.86 -17.12
N GLN A 554 -13.72 -45.86 -16.70
CA GLN A 554 -13.36 -46.79 -15.62
C GLN A 554 -11.97 -47.42 -15.79
N ASN A 555 -11.58 -47.77 -17.02
CA ASN A 555 -10.31 -48.45 -17.30
C ASN A 555 -9.20 -47.48 -17.79
N SER A 556 -9.39 -46.18 -17.58
CA SER A 556 -8.43 -45.14 -17.96
C SER A 556 -7.21 -45.11 -17.03
N SER A 557 -6.06 -44.72 -17.58
CA SER A 557 -4.82 -44.44 -16.82
C SER A 557 -4.90 -43.18 -15.96
N THR A 558 -5.98 -42.42 -16.02
CA THR A 558 -6.26 -41.26 -15.14
C THR A 558 -6.80 -41.68 -13.77
N TRP A 559 -7.09 -42.96 -13.56
CA TRP A 559 -7.30 -43.53 -12.23
C TRP A 559 -6.00 -44.06 -11.64
N THR A 560 -5.86 -44.01 -10.31
CA THR A 560 -4.83 -44.80 -9.62
C THR A 560 -5.03 -46.30 -9.87
N GLY A 561 -4.03 -47.11 -9.50
CA GLY A 561 -4.28 -48.52 -9.21
C GLY A 561 -5.30 -48.70 -8.08
N LEU A 562 -5.68 -49.96 -7.81
CA LEU A 562 -6.58 -50.27 -6.69
C LEU A 562 -5.85 -50.07 -5.36
N ASN A 563 -6.54 -49.42 -4.43
CA ASN A 563 -6.11 -49.16 -3.07
C ASN A 563 -7.09 -49.85 -2.13
N ASN A 564 -6.54 -50.50 -1.10
CA ASN A 564 -7.36 -51.11 -0.06
C ASN A 564 -7.86 -50.02 0.90
N VAL A 565 -9.15 -50.01 1.16
CA VAL A 565 -9.78 -49.20 2.21
C VAL A 565 -10.58 -50.14 3.10
N ASP A 566 -10.24 -50.17 4.38
CA ASP A 566 -10.97 -50.96 5.36
C ASP A 566 -12.19 -50.16 5.82
N MET A 567 -13.39 -50.72 5.60
CA MET A 567 -14.66 -50.18 6.09
C MET A 567 -14.94 -50.74 7.48
N ALA A 568 -15.29 -49.87 8.42
CA ALA A 568 -15.42 -50.24 9.83
C ALA A 568 -16.63 -51.17 10.07
N ALA A 569 -16.47 -52.10 11.01
CA ALA A 569 -17.50 -53.06 11.39
C ALA A 569 -18.77 -52.35 11.90
N GLY A 570 -19.91 -52.60 11.27
CA GLY A 570 -21.20 -52.01 11.65
C GLY A 570 -21.31 -50.50 11.42
N LYS A 571 -20.34 -49.89 10.72
CA LYS A 571 -20.31 -48.46 10.36
C LYS A 571 -20.31 -48.29 8.85
N ALA A 572 -20.75 -47.14 8.38
CA ALA A 572 -20.82 -46.83 6.96
C ALA A 572 -19.48 -46.29 6.40
N SER A 573 -18.54 -45.91 7.27
CA SER A 573 -17.29 -45.22 6.91
C SER A 573 -16.05 -46.10 7.02
N SER A 574 -14.95 -45.63 6.42
CA SER A 574 -13.62 -46.21 6.58
C SER A 574 -13.17 -46.26 8.05
N VAL A 575 -12.34 -47.25 8.39
CA VAL A 575 -11.68 -47.39 9.70
C VAL A 575 -10.82 -46.16 9.98
N ASN A 576 -9.96 -45.81 9.03
CA ASN A 576 -9.03 -44.70 9.16
C ASN A 576 -9.57 -43.43 8.49
N MET A 577 -9.14 -42.29 9.00
CA MET A 577 -9.24 -41.00 8.35
C MET A 577 -8.15 -40.88 7.27
N TYR A 578 -8.44 -40.10 6.24
CA TYR A 578 -7.54 -39.77 5.16
C TYR A 578 -7.39 -38.26 5.02
N THR A 579 -6.33 -37.80 4.38
CA THR A 579 -6.13 -36.41 3.96
C THR A 579 -6.02 -36.33 2.45
N PHE A 580 -6.83 -35.46 1.85
CA PHE A 580 -6.64 -35.02 0.47
C PHE A 580 -5.74 -33.79 0.49
N HIS A 581 -4.74 -33.76 -0.37
CA HIS A 581 -3.80 -32.66 -0.47
C HIS A 581 -3.57 -32.29 -1.93
N TYR A 582 -3.72 -31.00 -2.25
CA TYR A 582 -3.46 -30.47 -3.57
C TYR A 582 -2.60 -29.21 -3.47
N ALA A 583 -1.33 -29.34 -3.86
CA ALA A 583 -0.36 -28.24 -3.86
C ALA A 583 -0.45 -27.39 -5.14
N ASP A 584 -1.66 -27.02 -5.54
CA ASP A 584 -1.93 -26.06 -6.61
C ASP A 584 -3.33 -25.48 -6.47
N VAL A 585 -3.69 -24.56 -7.37
CA VAL A 585 -4.99 -23.87 -7.38
C VAL A 585 -5.86 -24.33 -8.55
N GLY A 586 -7.15 -24.04 -8.42
CA GLY A 586 -8.15 -24.24 -9.47
C GLY A 586 -9.44 -24.85 -8.96
N ARG A 587 -10.45 -24.86 -9.82
CA ARG A 587 -11.64 -25.69 -9.70
C ARG A 587 -11.33 -27.14 -10.08
N ILE A 588 -11.34 -28.02 -9.08
CA ILE A 588 -11.05 -29.45 -9.21
C ILE A 588 -12.18 -30.30 -8.66
N GLU A 589 -12.21 -31.58 -9.02
CA GLU A 589 -13.17 -32.56 -8.50
C GLU A 589 -12.43 -33.85 -8.16
N PHE A 590 -12.60 -34.32 -6.92
CA PHE A 590 -11.99 -35.52 -6.41
C PHE A 590 -12.95 -36.70 -6.55
N LEU A 591 -12.51 -37.76 -7.24
CA LEU A 591 -13.33 -38.89 -7.64
C LEU A 591 -12.84 -40.18 -7.00
N VAL A 592 -13.78 -41.05 -6.63
CA VAL A 592 -13.52 -42.41 -6.18
C VAL A 592 -14.41 -43.40 -6.92
N SER A 593 -13.88 -44.58 -7.22
CA SER A 593 -14.66 -45.69 -7.75
C SER A 593 -14.14 -47.02 -7.24
N ASP A 594 -15.01 -48.01 -7.12
CA ASP A 594 -14.60 -49.40 -6.88
C ASP A 594 -14.62 -50.27 -8.14
N ASN A 595 -14.30 -51.56 -7.98
CA ASN A 595 -14.29 -52.56 -9.06
C ASN A 595 -15.67 -52.87 -9.65
N SER A 596 -16.75 -52.52 -8.96
CA SER A 596 -18.12 -52.67 -9.47
C SER A 596 -18.62 -51.39 -10.17
N ALA A 597 -17.71 -50.43 -10.40
CA ALA A 597 -18.02 -49.11 -10.94
C ALA A 597 -19.07 -48.35 -10.10
N ARG A 598 -19.08 -48.55 -8.78
CA ARG A 598 -19.81 -47.69 -7.85
C ARG A 598 -18.94 -46.47 -7.58
N TYR A 599 -19.54 -45.28 -7.66
CA TYR A 599 -18.81 -44.01 -7.71
C TYR A 599 -19.05 -43.13 -6.49
N GLY A 600 -18.08 -42.30 -6.18
CA GLY A 600 -18.23 -41.11 -5.34
C GLY A 600 -17.52 -39.91 -5.94
N THR A 601 -17.98 -38.73 -5.56
CA THR A 601 -17.41 -37.45 -5.99
C THR A 601 -17.50 -36.43 -4.87
N SER A 602 -16.53 -35.52 -4.80
CA SER A 602 -16.62 -34.29 -4.01
C SER A 602 -17.57 -33.26 -4.63
N GLY A 603 -17.93 -33.44 -5.90
CA GLY A 603 -18.36 -32.35 -6.77
C GLY A 603 -17.21 -31.38 -7.08
N PRO A 604 -17.36 -30.47 -8.05
CA PRO A 604 -16.34 -29.48 -8.34
C PRO A 604 -16.23 -28.42 -7.23
N PHE A 605 -15.02 -28.18 -6.74
CA PHE A 605 -14.71 -27.19 -5.72
C PHE A 605 -13.42 -26.44 -6.03
N VAL A 606 -13.18 -25.31 -5.37
CA VAL A 606 -12.05 -24.43 -5.66
C VAL A 606 -11.00 -24.52 -4.55
N GLU A 607 -9.78 -24.93 -4.94
CA GLU A 607 -8.56 -24.69 -4.19
C GLU A 607 -8.00 -23.33 -4.61
N ARG A 608 -7.85 -22.40 -3.66
CA ARG A 608 -7.48 -21.01 -3.95
C ARG A 608 -6.10 -20.64 -3.42
N PRO A 609 -5.43 -19.62 -3.99
CA PRO A 609 -4.22 -19.07 -3.38
C PRO A 609 -4.51 -18.56 -1.96
N ASP A 610 -3.47 -18.60 -1.13
CA ASP A 610 -3.45 -17.92 0.18
C ASP A 610 -3.43 -16.41 -0.02
N LYS A 611 -2.53 -15.92 -0.90
CA LYS A 611 -2.35 -14.47 -1.13
C LYS A 611 -1.76 -14.11 -2.49
N LEU A 612 -1.95 -12.87 -2.89
CA LEU A 612 -1.26 -12.24 -4.03
C LEU A 612 -0.13 -11.36 -3.50
N ALA A 613 1.11 -11.68 -3.85
CA ALA A 613 2.29 -10.92 -3.44
C ALA A 613 2.93 -10.20 -4.62
N LEU A 614 3.32 -8.93 -4.41
CA LEU A 614 4.13 -8.16 -5.35
C LEU A 614 5.60 -8.25 -4.96
N PHE A 615 6.47 -8.31 -5.96
CA PHE A 615 7.93 -8.30 -5.81
C PHE A 615 8.52 -7.22 -6.70
N ALA A 616 9.29 -6.31 -6.09
CA ALA A 616 10.07 -5.28 -6.75
C ALA A 616 11.51 -5.77 -7.00
N PRO A 617 12.26 -5.15 -7.93
CA PRO A 617 13.67 -5.47 -8.16
C PRO A 617 14.50 -5.19 -6.91
N ALA A 618 15.64 -5.85 -6.80
CA ALA A 618 16.55 -5.76 -5.64
C ALA A 618 17.05 -4.33 -5.31
N GLY A 619 16.99 -3.40 -6.27
CA GLY A 619 17.32 -1.99 -6.03
C GLY A 619 16.22 -1.19 -5.30
N ASN A 620 15.03 -1.76 -5.10
CA ASN A 620 13.97 -1.12 -4.33
C ASN A 620 14.32 -1.14 -2.84
N HIS A 621 14.44 0.06 -2.26
CA HIS A 621 14.80 0.25 -0.86
C HIS A 621 13.76 1.09 -0.09
N ALA A 622 12.55 1.24 -0.65
CA ALA A 622 11.43 1.83 0.08
C ALA A 622 11.16 1.03 1.36
N GLY A 623 10.99 1.74 2.47
CA GLY A 623 10.54 1.09 3.70
C GLY A 623 9.14 0.50 3.51
N ASN A 624 8.89 -0.67 4.09
CA ASN A 624 7.62 -1.40 3.97
C ASN A 624 7.25 -1.98 5.35
N PRO A 625 6.08 -1.68 5.94
CA PRO A 625 4.95 -0.92 5.36
C PRO A 625 5.10 0.61 5.43
N ILE A 626 6.09 1.11 6.16
CA ILE A 626 6.32 2.55 6.38
C ILE A 626 7.38 3.05 5.40
N ALA A 627 7.04 4.01 4.55
CA ALA A 627 7.96 4.68 3.66
C ALA A 627 8.45 6.02 4.22
N SER A 628 9.61 6.47 3.75
CA SER A 628 10.16 7.78 4.11
C SER A 628 10.61 8.57 2.86
N PRO A 629 10.41 9.89 2.81
CA PRO A 629 11.04 10.76 1.80
C PRO A 629 12.57 10.72 1.80
N LYS A 630 13.17 10.11 2.83
CA LYS A 630 14.60 9.89 3.00
C LYS A 630 15.07 8.48 2.59
N ASP A 631 14.16 7.58 2.21
CA ASP A 631 14.52 6.24 1.71
C ASP A 631 15.52 6.36 0.57
N PRO A 632 16.47 5.42 0.36
CA PRO A 632 17.45 5.53 -0.70
C PRO A 632 16.84 5.73 -2.09
N LYS A 633 17.57 6.43 -2.98
CA LYS A 633 17.17 6.63 -4.38
C LYS A 633 16.97 5.27 -5.03
N PHE A 634 15.79 5.04 -5.59
CA PHE A 634 15.52 3.84 -6.38
C PHE A 634 15.90 4.06 -7.84
N VAL A 635 15.09 4.83 -8.57
CA VAL A 635 15.33 5.19 -9.97
C VAL A 635 14.85 6.62 -10.24
N THR A 636 15.24 7.18 -11.37
CA THR A 636 14.73 8.45 -11.85
C THR A 636 13.28 8.31 -12.34
N ALA A 637 12.48 9.35 -12.18
CA ALA A 637 11.09 9.42 -12.61
C ALA A 637 11.01 9.21 -14.13
N GLY A 638 10.09 8.36 -14.57
CA GLY A 638 9.92 7.95 -15.95
C GLY A 638 10.81 6.79 -16.39
N THR A 639 11.74 6.31 -15.56
CA THR A 639 12.56 5.13 -15.85
C THR A 639 11.75 3.85 -15.69
N ALA A 640 11.89 2.93 -16.65
CA ALA A 640 11.25 1.62 -16.60
C ALA A 640 11.88 0.72 -15.52
N PHE A 641 11.05 -0.01 -14.79
CA PHE A 641 11.45 -1.03 -13.81
C PHE A 641 10.53 -2.26 -13.91
N PRO A 642 11.03 -3.46 -13.54
CA PRO A 642 10.19 -4.64 -13.51
C PRO A 642 9.34 -4.71 -12.23
N LEU A 643 8.18 -5.35 -12.30
CA LEU A 643 7.41 -5.81 -11.15
C LEU A 643 6.89 -7.22 -11.44
N THR A 644 6.90 -8.07 -10.41
CA THR A 644 6.34 -9.43 -10.49
C THR A 644 5.23 -9.58 -9.48
N VAL A 645 4.07 -10.08 -9.91
CA VAL A 645 3.01 -10.57 -9.02
C VAL A 645 3.08 -12.09 -8.99
N SER A 646 2.96 -12.68 -7.81
CA SER A 646 2.81 -14.14 -7.65
C SER A 646 1.57 -14.46 -6.83
N ALA A 647 0.80 -15.44 -7.28
CA ALA A 647 -0.23 -16.09 -6.48
C ALA A 647 0.44 -17.17 -5.63
N LEU A 648 0.45 -16.97 -4.31
CA LEU A 648 1.14 -17.85 -3.37
C LEU A 648 0.14 -18.79 -2.70
N MET A 649 0.51 -20.06 -2.59
CA MET A 649 -0.18 -21.07 -1.80
C MET A 649 0.14 -20.91 -0.32
N TYR A 650 -0.56 -21.66 0.53
CA TYR A 650 -0.19 -21.79 1.93
C TYR A 650 1.26 -22.30 2.04
N GLY A 651 2.08 -21.66 2.87
CA GLY A 651 3.53 -21.92 2.95
C GLY A 651 4.40 -21.10 1.97
N GLY A 652 3.80 -20.29 1.08
CA GLY A 652 4.51 -19.24 0.33
C GLY A 652 5.08 -19.64 -1.04
N ALA A 653 4.87 -20.86 -1.51
CA ALA A 653 5.25 -21.26 -2.86
C ALA A 653 4.25 -20.73 -3.92
N PRO A 654 4.69 -20.29 -5.11
CA PRO A 654 3.78 -19.90 -6.19
C PRO A 654 2.90 -21.06 -6.66
N ALA A 655 1.64 -20.78 -7.00
CA ALA A 655 0.65 -21.76 -7.46
C ALA A 655 0.72 -21.96 -8.99
N PRO A 656 1.30 -23.06 -9.51
CA PRO A 656 1.62 -23.19 -10.94
C PRO A 656 0.43 -23.15 -11.92
N ASN A 657 -0.78 -23.50 -11.47
CA ASN A 657 -2.01 -23.42 -12.27
C ASN A 657 -2.61 -22.01 -12.34
N PHE A 658 -2.25 -21.10 -11.44
CA PHE A 658 -2.81 -19.75 -11.45
C PHE A 658 -2.47 -19.05 -12.78
N GLY A 659 -3.48 -18.56 -13.47
CA GLY A 659 -3.39 -17.97 -14.81
C GLY A 659 -3.56 -18.94 -15.97
N LYS A 660 -3.76 -20.24 -15.71
CA LYS A 660 -4.14 -21.25 -16.71
C LYS A 660 -5.64 -21.51 -16.76
N GLU A 661 -6.41 -20.62 -16.13
CA GLU A 661 -7.85 -20.73 -16.14
C GLU A 661 -8.43 -20.60 -17.55
N SER A 662 -9.60 -21.19 -17.78
CA SER A 662 -10.35 -21.16 -19.03
C SER A 662 -10.56 -19.73 -19.53
N THR A 663 -10.80 -18.81 -18.60
CA THR A 663 -10.61 -17.37 -18.76
C THR A 663 -9.49 -16.94 -17.82
N PRO A 664 -8.30 -16.59 -18.33
CA PRO A 664 -7.16 -16.25 -17.48
C PRO A 664 -7.49 -15.12 -16.49
N ILE A 665 -7.13 -15.32 -15.23
CA ILE A 665 -7.37 -14.33 -14.18
C ILE A 665 -6.51 -13.08 -14.43
N ALA A 666 -7.16 -11.93 -14.54
CA ALA A 666 -6.52 -10.64 -14.67
C ALA A 666 -6.24 -10.02 -13.29
N ILE A 667 -5.14 -9.28 -13.17
CA ILE A 667 -4.74 -8.56 -11.96
C ILE A 667 -4.80 -7.05 -12.21
N LYS A 668 -5.41 -6.32 -11.28
CA LYS A 668 -5.31 -4.86 -11.19
C LYS A 668 -4.27 -4.51 -10.13
N LEU A 669 -3.41 -3.56 -10.45
CA LEU A 669 -2.53 -2.93 -9.46
C LEU A 669 -3.19 -1.64 -8.99
N ILE A 670 -3.62 -1.61 -7.73
CA ILE A 670 -4.09 -0.37 -7.10
C ILE A 670 -2.85 0.38 -6.62
N VAL A 671 -2.67 1.60 -7.09
CA VAL A 671 -1.45 2.39 -6.84
C VAL A 671 -1.82 3.65 -6.07
N LYS A 672 -1.18 3.87 -4.92
CA LYS A 672 -1.41 5.05 -4.08
C LYS A 672 -0.07 5.62 -3.61
N ALA A 673 -0.09 6.82 -3.05
CA ALA A 673 1.08 7.33 -2.33
C ALA A 673 1.40 6.40 -1.15
N ALA A 674 2.67 6.12 -0.88
CA ALA A 674 3.05 5.31 0.28
C ALA A 674 2.65 5.99 1.59
N LYS A 675 2.56 5.21 2.67
CA LYS A 675 2.25 5.69 4.01
C LYS A 675 3.51 6.00 4.79
N ASP A 676 3.46 7.06 5.59
CA ASP A 676 4.52 7.42 6.54
C ASP A 676 4.40 6.66 7.87
N ALA A 677 5.22 7.02 8.86
CA ALA A 677 5.24 6.37 10.18
C ALA A 677 3.97 6.60 10.99
N ASN A 678 3.21 7.66 10.69
CA ASN A 678 1.90 7.91 11.29
C ASN A 678 0.80 7.15 10.53
N GLY A 679 1.15 6.48 9.44
CA GLY A 679 0.30 5.75 8.53
C GLY A 679 -0.49 6.65 7.56
N ASP A 680 -0.16 7.93 7.48
CA ASP A 680 -0.77 8.89 6.56
C ASP A 680 -0.07 8.83 5.20
N ARG A 681 -0.81 9.11 4.13
CA ARG A 681 -0.24 9.16 2.77
C ARG A 681 0.78 10.30 2.68
N LEU A 682 1.93 10.05 2.02
CA LEU A 682 2.96 11.06 1.84
C LEU A 682 2.36 12.35 1.24
N ALA A 683 2.26 13.39 2.06
CA ALA A 683 1.48 14.59 1.75
C ALA A 683 1.96 15.30 0.48
N ASP A 684 3.25 15.23 0.16
CA ASP A 684 3.83 15.84 -1.05
C ASP A 684 3.39 15.15 -2.35
N MET A 685 2.86 13.92 -2.27
CA MET A 685 2.30 13.18 -3.41
C MET A 685 0.78 13.30 -3.54
N VAL A 686 0.12 13.91 -2.55
CA VAL A 686 -1.33 14.09 -2.52
C VAL A 686 -1.70 15.45 -3.11
N ALA A 687 -2.52 15.47 -4.16
CA ALA A 687 -2.95 16.71 -4.80
C ALA A 687 -4.06 17.42 -4.00
N ASP A 688 -5.01 16.63 -3.47
CA ASP A 688 -6.12 17.08 -2.63
C ASP A 688 -6.11 16.26 -1.32
N PRO A 689 -5.79 16.87 -0.17
CA PRO A 689 -5.77 16.18 1.12
C PRO A 689 -7.09 15.49 1.49
N ALA A 690 -8.24 15.98 0.98
CA ALA A 690 -9.53 15.34 1.20
C ALA A 690 -9.71 14.04 0.40
N LYS A 691 -8.84 13.81 -0.60
CA LYS A 691 -8.83 12.64 -1.48
C LYS A 691 -7.49 11.93 -1.48
N ALA A 692 -6.87 11.82 -0.30
CA ALA A 692 -5.56 11.18 -0.15
C ALA A 692 -5.50 9.72 -0.63
N GLU A 693 -6.66 9.06 -0.76
CA GLU A 693 -6.78 7.67 -1.20
C GLU A 693 -7.05 7.51 -2.70
N ASP A 694 -7.05 8.59 -3.50
CA ASP A 694 -7.18 8.51 -4.96
C ASP A 694 -6.01 7.74 -5.57
N GLU A 695 -6.30 6.93 -6.60
CA GLU A 695 -5.27 6.14 -7.28
C GLU A 695 -4.33 7.02 -8.12
N LEU A 696 -3.04 6.73 -8.03
CA LEU A 696 -1.99 7.33 -8.86
C LEU A 696 -1.81 6.54 -10.15
N VAL A 697 -1.33 7.20 -11.20
CA VAL A 697 -1.07 6.55 -12.49
C VAL A 697 0.30 5.88 -12.47
N LEU A 698 0.30 4.56 -12.63
CA LEU A 698 1.48 3.76 -12.95
C LEU A 698 1.36 3.26 -14.38
N ASN A 699 2.32 3.63 -15.24
CA ASN A 699 2.34 3.12 -16.62
C ASN A 699 2.95 1.72 -16.63
N GLY A 700 2.46 0.86 -17.52
CA GLY A 700 2.94 -0.50 -17.70
C GLY A 700 1.84 -1.53 -17.47
N SER A 701 2.14 -2.79 -17.78
CA SER A 701 1.22 -3.90 -17.59
C SER A 701 1.99 -5.15 -17.19
N LEU A 702 1.31 -6.05 -16.47
CA LEU A 702 1.83 -7.38 -16.23
C LEU A 702 1.77 -8.20 -17.53
N GLY A 703 2.71 -9.13 -17.69
CA GLY A 703 2.60 -10.19 -18.69
C GLY A 703 1.59 -11.25 -18.30
N ALA A 704 1.49 -12.30 -19.11
CA ALA A 704 0.74 -13.49 -18.74
C ALA A 704 1.41 -14.22 -17.56
N PHE A 705 0.59 -14.89 -16.75
CA PHE A 705 1.09 -15.76 -15.69
C PHE A 705 1.80 -16.99 -16.25
N SER A 706 2.91 -17.35 -15.62
CA SER A 706 3.67 -18.58 -15.87
C SER A 706 4.20 -19.10 -14.54
N GLY A 707 3.85 -20.35 -14.20
CA GLY A 707 4.22 -20.95 -12.91
C GLY A 707 3.70 -20.17 -11.70
N GLY A 708 2.48 -19.62 -11.80
CA GLY A 708 1.86 -18.83 -10.73
C GLY A 708 2.38 -17.42 -10.57
N SER A 709 3.25 -16.94 -11.47
CA SER A 709 3.78 -15.57 -11.42
C SER A 709 3.66 -14.85 -12.76
N ALA A 710 3.39 -13.54 -12.72
CA ALA A 710 3.34 -12.66 -13.89
C ALA A 710 4.30 -11.48 -13.69
N THR A 711 5.15 -11.22 -14.68
CA THR A 711 6.13 -10.13 -14.65
C THR A 711 5.84 -9.11 -15.74
N GLY A 712 5.84 -7.83 -15.39
CA GLY A 712 5.92 -6.72 -16.35
C GLY A 712 7.28 -6.04 -16.23
N ASN A 713 7.95 -5.78 -17.35
CA ASN A 713 9.33 -5.25 -17.37
C ASN A 713 9.41 -3.74 -17.68
N ALA A 714 8.27 -3.09 -17.92
CA ALA A 714 8.20 -1.73 -18.42
C ALA A 714 7.31 -0.83 -17.54
N PHE A 715 7.23 -1.12 -16.24
CA PHE A 715 6.51 -0.23 -15.33
C PHE A 715 7.27 1.08 -15.18
N SER A 716 6.57 2.21 -15.18
CA SER A 716 7.20 3.51 -14.94
C SER A 716 6.24 4.45 -14.22
N TYR A 717 6.80 5.19 -13.27
CA TYR A 717 6.11 6.26 -12.58
C TYR A 717 6.70 7.60 -13.01
N ALA A 718 5.87 8.51 -13.49
CA ALA A 718 6.31 9.71 -14.18
C ALA A 718 6.77 10.85 -13.23
N ASP A 719 6.63 10.69 -11.92
CA ASP A 719 6.85 11.74 -10.92
C ASP A 719 7.79 11.27 -9.78
N ALA A 720 8.14 12.19 -8.88
CA ALA A 720 8.89 11.90 -7.66
C ALA A 720 7.98 11.30 -6.56
N GLY A 721 8.56 10.46 -5.69
CA GLY A 721 7.85 9.92 -4.53
C GLY A 721 8.08 8.42 -4.26
N VAL A 722 7.23 7.84 -3.42
CA VAL A 722 7.20 6.41 -3.09
C VAL A 722 5.75 5.92 -3.22
N LEU A 723 5.54 4.81 -3.92
CA LEU A 723 4.21 4.25 -4.19
C LEU A 723 3.92 3.10 -3.22
N GLU A 724 2.69 2.97 -2.71
CA GLU A 724 2.15 1.72 -2.19
C GLU A 724 1.36 1.04 -3.32
N ILE A 725 1.76 -0.16 -3.70
CA ILE A 725 1.12 -0.92 -4.78
C ILE A 725 0.47 -2.18 -4.20
N THR A 726 -0.84 -2.34 -4.43
CA THR A 726 -1.62 -3.48 -3.93
C THR A 726 -2.13 -4.31 -5.12
N PRO A 727 -1.69 -5.58 -5.27
CA PRO A 727 -2.17 -6.46 -6.33
C PRO A 727 -3.51 -7.09 -5.94
N VAL A 728 -4.55 -6.87 -6.73
CA VAL A 728 -5.87 -7.47 -6.53
C VAL A 728 -6.33 -8.20 -7.79
N ILE A 729 -7.22 -9.18 -7.65
CA ILE A 729 -7.92 -9.71 -8.82
C ILE A 729 -8.69 -8.57 -9.47
N ALA A 730 -8.59 -8.42 -10.78
CA ALA A 730 -9.27 -7.36 -11.49
C ALA A 730 -10.79 -7.47 -11.25
N PRO A 731 -11.45 -6.41 -10.78
CA PRO A 731 -12.89 -6.44 -10.55
C PRO A 731 -13.65 -6.53 -11.88
N PRO A 732 -14.86 -7.13 -11.89
CA PRO A 732 -15.68 -7.23 -13.09
C PRO A 732 -16.21 -5.88 -13.58
N ASP A 733 -16.29 -4.89 -12.68
CA ASP A 733 -16.70 -3.52 -12.98
C ASP A 733 -16.03 -2.51 -12.02
N SER A 734 -16.32 -1.22 -12.19
CA SER A 734 -15.73 -0.14 -11.39
C SER A 734 -16.36 0.06 -10.01
N SER A 735 -17.41 -0.69 -9.65
CA SER A 735 -18.12 -0.54 -8.37
C SER A 735 -17.48 -1.34 -7.23
N THR A 736 -16.67 -2.34 -7.57
CA THR A 736 -15.94 -3.21 -6.63
C THR A 736 -14.44 -2.95 -6.72
N THR A 737 -13.74 -3.05 -5.59
CA THR A 737 -12.29 -2.78 -5.50
C THR A 737 -11.44 -4.00 -5.87
N SER A 738 -11.98 -5.21 -5.75
CA SER A 738 -11.33 -6.47 -6.10
C SER A 738 -12.34 -7.43 -6.73
N GLY A 739 -11.88 -8.26 -7.67
CA GLY A 739 -12.62 -9.39 -8.19
C GLY A 739 -12.50 -10.64 -7.33
N SER A 740 -13.10 -11.74 -7.82
CA SER A 740 -13.14 -13.04 -7.16
C SER A 740 -12.30 -14.08 -7.90
N TYR A 741 -11.64 -14.97 -7.15
CA TYR A 741 -11.02 -16.17 -7.72
C TYR A 741 -12.07 -17.27 -7.90
N LEU A 742 -12.44 -17.55 -9.15
CA LEU A 742 -13.38 -18.61 -9.53
C LEU A 742 -14.71 -18.60 -8.72
N GLY A 743 -15.20 -17.41 -8.36
CA GLY A 743 -16.48 -17.23 -7.65
C GLY A 743 -16.45 -17.56 -6.16
N THR A 744 -15.27 -17.69 -5.54
CA THR A 744 -15.16 -18.03 -4.10
C THR A 744 -14.78 -16.83 -3.20
N GLY A 745 -14.96 -15.60 -3.70
CA GLY A 745 -14.53 -14.35 -3.07
C GLY A 745 -13.13 -13.90 -3.52
N SER A 746 -12.65 -12.78 -2.98
CA SER A 746 -11.31 -12.22 -3.25
C SER A 746 -10.15 -13.10 -2.74
N VAL A 747 -8.91 -12.73 -3.10
CA VAL A 747 -7.66 -13.33 -2.60
C VAL A 747 -6.89 -12.24 -1.86
N ASP A 748 -6.32 -12.58 -0.70
CA ASP A 748 -5.70 -11.61 0.19
C ASP A 748 -4.51 -10.91 -0.50
N PRO A 749 -4.52 -9.58 -0.62
CA PRO A 749 -3.46 -8.85 -1.28
C PRO A 749 -2.34 -8.48 -0.29
N VAL A 750 -1.09 -8.64 -0.69
CA VAL A 750 0.07 -8.14 0.06
C VAL A 750 0.56 -6.84 -0.60
N PRO A 751 0.31 -5.66 0.01
CA PRO A 751 0.82 -4.41 -0.51
C PRO A 751 2.35 -4.34 -0.41
N LEU A 752 2.97 -3.63 -1.35
CA LEU A 752 4.40 -3.39 -1.37
C LEU A 752 4.68 -1.91 -1.68
N ASN A 753 5.54 -1.29 -0.87
CA ASN A 753 6.09 0.02 -1.19
C ASN A 753 7.19 -0.09 -2.26
N VAL A 754 7.10 0.74 -3.30
CA VAL A 754 8.02 0.81 -4.43
C VAL A 754 8.48 2.26 -4.64
N GLY A 755 9.79 2.52 -4.53
CA GLY A 755 10.38 3.86 -4.58
C GLY A 755 11.70 3.92 -3.82
N ARG A 756 12.42 5.04 -3.72
CA ARG A 756 12.10 6.45 -3.96
C ARG A 756 12.41 6.92 -5.39
N PHE A 757 11.41 7.38 -6.12
CA PHE A 757 11.55 8.03 -7.43
C PHE A 757 12.01 9.49 -7.24
N VAL A 758 12.99 9.91 -8.04
CA VAL A 758 13.53 11.29 -8.04
C VAL A 758 13.51 11.89 -9.45
N PRO A 759 13.58 13.22 -9.62
CA PRO A 759 13.73 13.80 -10.95
C PRO A 759 14.94 13.24 -11.69
N ASP A 760 14.84 13.17 -13.02
CA ASP A 760 15.95 12.77 -13.89
C ASP A 760 16.98 13.90 -14.02
N HIS A 761 16.52 15.15 -14.11
CA HIS A 761 17.36 16.33 -14.25
C HIS A 761 16.62 17.62 -13.86
N PHE A 762 17.38 18.71 -13.83
CA PHE A 762 16.81 20.06 -13.87
C PHE A 762 16.92 20.66 -15.27
N ASP A 763 15.88 21.35 -15.69
CA ASP A 763 15.96 22.34 -16.76
C ASP A 763 16.11 23.73 -16.13
N THR A 764 16.96 24.57 -16.73
CA THR A 764 17.05 25.98 -16.34
C THR A 764 16.62 26.86 -17.51
N VAL A 765 15.66 27.75 -17.24
CA VAL A 765 15.18 28.73 -18.21
C VAL A 765 15.58 30.10 -17.70
N VAL A 766 16.32 30.84 -18.51
CA VAL A 766 16.77 32.19 -18.18
C VAL A 766 15.90 33.22 -18.87
N THR A 767 15.39 34.19 -18.11
CA THR A 767 14.76 35.40 -18.65
C THR A 767 15.71 36.58 -18.44
N ALA A 768 16.30 37.06 -19.53
CA ALA A 768 17.20 38.20 -19.49
C ALA A 768 16.43 39.54 -19.40
N PRO A 769 16.99 40.59 -18.77
CA PRO A 769 16.33 41.90 -18.67
C PRO A 769 16.21 42.64 -20.00
N MET A 770 17.00 42.27 -21.02
CA MET A 770 16.93 42.84 -22.37
C MET A 770 17.49 41.89 -23.43
N ALA A 771 17.15 42.13 -24.69
CA ALA A 771 17.71 41.39 -25.82
C ALA A 771 19.20 41.73 -26.03
N CYS A 772 19.97 40.84 -26.63
CA CYS A 772 21.36 41.13 -27.01
C CYS A 772 21.43 42.25 -28.07
N ASP A 773 22.40 43.16 -27.96
CA ASP A 773 22.62 44.22 -28.97
C ASP A 773 23.11 43.60 -30.29
N PRO A 774 22.28 43.56 -31.36
CA PRO A 774 22.63 42.89 -32.62
C PRO A 774 23.80 43.55 -33.34
N GLY A 775 24.11 44.83 -33.04
CA GLY A 775 25.20 45.55 -33.67
C GLY A 775 26.55 45.36 -32.97
N GLY A 776 26.60 44.75 -31.79
CA GLY A 776 27.81 44.72 -30.94
C GLY A 776 28.05 43.47 -30.12
N MET A 777 27.11 42.52 -30.16
CA MET A 777 27.28 41.15 -29.67
C MET A 777 26.41 40.19 -30.47
N SER A 778 26.87 38.96 -30.64
CA SER A 778 26.08 37.89 -31.24
C SER A 778 25.77 36.85 -30.16
N CYS A 779 24.49 36.66 -29.87
CA CYS A 779 24.02 35.67 -28.90
C CYS A 779 23.61 34.38 -29.62
N PRO A 780 24.13 33.22 -29.20
CA PRO A 780 23.62 31.92 -29.65
C PRO A 780 22.13 31.76 -29.32
N ALA A 781 21.45 30.83 -29.99
CA ALA A 781 20.04 30.53 -29.71
C ALA A 781 19.77 30.06 -28.27
N SER A 782 20.78 29.50 -27.60
CA SER A 782 20.74 29.08 -26.20
C SER A 782 20.91 30.24 -25.20
N VAL A 783 21.08 31.48 -25.67
CA VAL A 783 21.24 32.67 -24.83
C VAL A 783 20.02 33.57 -25.01
N ALA A 784 19.23 33.73 -23.94
CA ALA A 784 17.94 34.41 -23.95
C ALA A 784 18.02 35.92 -24.18
N GLY A 785 19.18 36.52 -23.87
CA GLY A 785 19.40 37.96 -23.98
C GLY A 785 20.66 38.37 -23.21
N MET A 786 20.71 39.64 -22.79
CA MET A 786 21.84 40.17 -22.04
C MET A 786 21.42 40.83 -20.73
N ALA A 787 22.37 40.89 -19.80
CA ALA A 787 22.31 41.67 -18.57
C ALA A 787 23.61 42.46 -18.41
N TYR A 788 23.55 43.62 -17.76
CA TYR A 788 24.77 44.28 -17.31
C TYR A 788 25.37 43.52 -16.12
N SER A 789 26.68 43.63 -15.94
CA SER A 789 27.33 43.15 -14.73
C SER A 789 26.69 43.80 -13.49
N ARG A 790 26.37 42.99 -12.47
CA ARG A 790 25.63 43.37 -11.24
C ARG A 790 24.14 43.63 -11.44
N GLN A 791 23.59 43.40 -12.63
CA GLN A 791 22.15 43.39 -12.85
C GLN A 791 21.63 41.98 -12.61
N SER A 792 20.53 41.84 -11.86
CA SER A 792 19.85 40.56 -11.69
C SER A 792 19.15 40.13 -12.97
N PHE A 793 19.03 38.81 -13.15
CA PHE A 793 18.21 38.20 -14.19
C PHE A 793 17.47 37.01 -13.58
N GLU A 794 16.34 36.61 -14.17
CA GLU A 794 15.52 35.53 -13.63
C GLU A 794 16.01 34.18 -14.15
N VAL A 795 16.07 33.18 -13.27
CA VAL A 795 16.32 31.78 -13.60
C VAL A 795 15.22 30.93 -13.01
N LYS A 796 14.44 30.27 -13.86
CA LYS A 796 13.48 29.25 -13.48
C LYS A 796 14.14 27.88 -13.56
N VAL A 797 14.10 27.13 -12.46
CA VAL A 797 14.57 25.74 -12.37
C VAL A 797 13.35 24.82 -12.34
N ARG A 798 13.30 23.86 -13.26
CA ARG A 798 12.23 22.86 -13.36
C ARG A 798 12.81 21.47 -13.15
N ALA A 799 12.29 20.75 -12.16
CA ALA A 799 12.56 19.33 -11.97
C ALA A 799 11.80 18.52 -13.02
N ALA A 800 12.53 17.77 -13.84
CA ALA A 800 11.97 17.05 -14.98
C ALA A 800 12.20 15.55 -14.87
N ASN A 801 11.22 14.78 -15.33
CA ASN A 801 11.35 13.33 -15.50
C ASN A 801 12.14 12.99 -16.77
N LEU A 802 12.38 11.70 -17.02
CA LEU A 802 13.14 11.21 -18.17
C LEU A 802 12.56 11.67 -19.52
N GLN A 803 11.24 11.88 -19.60
CA GLN A 803 10.53 12.34 -20.80
C GLN A 803 10.46 13.88 -20.92
N GLY A 804 11.02 14.62 -19.96
CA GLY A 804 11.05 16.10 -19.97
C GLY A 804 9.80 16.79 -19.42
N ALA A 805 8.87 16.04 -18.80
CA ALA A 805 7.72 16.60 -18.12
C ALA A 805 8.08 16.96 -16.67
N THR A 806 7.43 17.99 -16.11
CA THR A 806 7.63 18.41 -14.72
C THR A 806 7.26 17.30 -13.74
N THR A 807 8.13 17.02 -12.78
CA THR A 807 7.81 16.17 -11.62
C THR A 807 7.10 17.01 -10.57
N VAL A 808 5.77 17.03 -10.58
CA VAL A 808 4.98 17.95 -9.74
C VAL A 808 5.00 17.60 -8.26
N ASN A 809 5.42 16.38 -7.89
CA ASN A 809 5.60 15.95 -6.51
C ASN A 809 6.97 16.33 -5.93
N TYR A 810 7.89 16.87 -6.74
CA TYR A 810 9.17 17.36 -6.25
C TYR A 810 8.98 18.68 -5.48
N ARG A 811 8.56 18.56 -4.22
CA ARG A 811 8.23 19.63 -3.28
C ARG A 811 8.32 19.10 -1.84
N GLY A 812 8.29 20.02 -0.86
CA GLY A 812 8.29 19.65 0.56
C GLY A 812 9.45 18.72 0.92
N ALA A 813 9.16 17.56 1.52
CA ALA A 813 10.17 16.60 1.95
C ALA A 813 10.80 15.80 0.79
N LEU A 814 10.18 15.80 -0.39
CA LEU A 814 10.71 15.15 -1.59
C LEU A 814 11.72 16.04 -2.35
N ALA A 815 11.69 17.36 -2.16
CA ALA A 815 12.62 18.28 -2.79
C ALA A 815 13.97 18.37 -2.05
N ARG A 816 15.01 18.86 -2.75
CA ARG A 816 16.34 19.17 -2.20
C ARG A 816 16.69 20.63 -2.48
N ALA A 817 17.66 21.16 -1.72
CA ALA A 817 18.21 22.48 -2.00
C ALA A 817 19.02 22.44 -3.30
N VAL A 818 19.01 23.52 -4.06
CA VAL A 818 19.69 23.62 -5.35
C VAL A 818 20.65 24.81 -5.34
N GLN A 819 21.87 24.59 -5.82
CA GLN A 819 22.88 25.61 -6.05
C GLN A 819 22.97 25.89 -7.54
N LEU A 820 22.86 27.16 -7.89
CA LEU A 820 23.11 27.66 -9.24
C LEU A 820 24.60 28.01 -9.39
N SER A 821 25.20 27.53 -10.47
CA SER A 821 26.56 27.85 -10.90
C SER A 821 26.55 28.33 -12.35
N ALA A 822 27.64 28.95 -12.79
CA ALA A 822 27.74 29.55 -14.12
C ALA A 822 28.87 28.89 -14.92
N TRP A 823 28.63 28.67 -16.21
CA TRP A 823 29.49 27.88 -17.11
C TRP A 823 29.64 28.52 -18.48
N SER A 824 30.73 28.20 -19.19
CA SER A 824 31.07 28.83 -20.48
C SER A 824 30.29 28.28 -21.68
N ALA A 825 29.70 27.09 -21.55
CA ALA A 825 28.90 26.43 -22.57
C ALA A 825 27.91 25.45 -21.90
N PRO A 826 26.74 25.17 -22.51
CA PRO A 826 25.83 24.15 -21.99
C PRO A 826 26.53 22.78 -21.93
N GLY A 827 26.34 22.07 -20.82
CA GLY A 827 26.85 20.70 -20.64
C GLY A 827 28.37 20.58 -20.47
N THR A 828 29.11 21.70 -20.40
CA THR A 828 30.57 21.66 -20.26
C THR A 828 30.98 21.28 -18.83
N THR A 829 32.00 20.43 -18.70
CA THR A 829 32.60 20.05 -17.41
C THR A 829 33.94 20.72 -17.16
N THR A 830 34.49 21.43 -18.15
CA THR A 830 35.90 21.87 -18.15
C THR A 830 36.10 23.31 -17.72
N THR A 831 35.15 24.19 -18.05
CA THR A 831 35.35 25.64 -17.89
C THR A 831 34.18 26.25 -17.15
N ALA A 832 34.30 26.31 -15.82
CA ALA A 832 33.44 27.13 -14.99
C ALA A 832 33.54 28.60 -15.43
N ASN A 833 32.45 29.33 -15.30
CA ASN A 833 32.35 30.75 -15.59
C ASN A 833 31.85 31.44 -14.32
N PRO A 834 32.72 32.03 -13.50
CA PRO A 834 33.89 32.83 -13.89
C PRO A 834 35.06 32.03 -14.45
N PRO A 835 35.66 32.41 -15.59
CA PRO A 835 36.95 31.85 -15.97
C PRO A 835 37.99 32.19 -14.89
N ALA A 836 38.97 31.31 -14.69
CA ALA A 836 40.09 31.58 -13.78
C ALA A 836 40.90 32.84 -14.17
N SER A 837 40.71 33.34 -15.41
CA SER A 837 41.31 34.57 -15.91
C SER A 837 40.32 35.33 -16.83
N PRO A 838 40.06 36.63 -16.60
CA PRO A 838 40.50 37.40 -15.44
C PRO A 838 39.75 36.97 -14.17
N ALA A 839 40.50 36.71 -13.09
CA ALA A 839 39.95 36.35 -11.80
C ALA A 839 39.06 37.48 -11.23
N GLY A 840 37.99 37.11 -10.52
CA GLY A 840 37.12 38.06 -9.82
C GLY A 840 35.71 38.22 -10.37
N SER A 841 35.28 37.42 -11.36
CA SER A 841 33.84 37.31 -11.62
C SER A 841 33.17 36.46 -10.53
N ALA A 842 31.87 36.59 -10.31
CA ALA A 842 31.11 35.76 -9.37
C ALA A 842 29.61 35.73 -9.72
N LEU A 843 28.96 34.59 -9.48
CA LEU A 843 27.50 34.48 -9.43
C LEU A 843 27.07 34.50 -7.96
N SER A 844 26.11 35.35 -7.61
CA SER A 844 25.56 35.49 -6.25
C SER A 844 24.04 35.41 -6.29
N ALA A 845 23.38 35.32 -5.12
CA ALA A 845 21.93 35.06 -5.00
C ALA A 845 21.52 33.80 -5.78
N ASN A 846 22.33 32.77 -5.65
CA ASN A 846 22.39 31.61 -6.53
C ASN A 846 21.98 30.32 -5.82
N THR A 847 21.18 30.39 -4.77
CA THR A 847 20.68 29.23 -4.01
C THR A 847 19.16 29.20 -4.01
N LEU A 848 18.59 28.01 -4.13
CA LEU A 848 17.17 27.72 -3.94
C LEU A 848 17.02 26.72 -2.79
N ALA A 849 16.14 27.00 -1.85
CA ALA A 849 15.77 26.06 -0.80
C ALA A 849 14.82 24.99 -1.36
N ALA A 850 14.77 23.82 -0.70
CA ALA A 850 13.81 22.77 -1.06
C ALA A 850 12.34 23.28 -0.99
N THR A 851 12.06 24.21 -0.08
CA THR A 851 10.74 24.85 0.07
C THR A 851 10.33 25.69 -1.14
N ASP A 852 11.29 26.16 -1.94
CA ASP A 852 11.02 27.04 -3.09
C ASP A 852 10.40 26.28 -4.27
N PHE A 853 10.50 24.94 -4.28
CA PHE A 853 9.88 24.07 -5.28
C PHE A 853 8.39 23.77 -5.02
N GLY A 854 7.79 24.40 -4.00
CA GLY A 854 6.36 24.36 -3.73
C GLY A 854 5.73 25.76 -3.80
N VAL A 855 4.52 25.87 -4.36
CA VAL A 855 3.72 27.09 -4.17
C VAL A 855 2.88 26.97 -2.90
N VAL A 856 2.99 28.02 -2.10
CA VAL A 856 2.36 28.27 -0.79
C VAL A 856 0.85 28.00 -0.81
N THR A 857 0.39 27.36 0.26
CA THR A 857 -1.01 27.16 0.66
C THR A 857 -1.86 28.42 0.45
N ASP A 858 -2.93 28.30 -0.33
CA ASP A 858 -4.07 29.23 -0.27
C ASP A 858 -5.04 28.72 0.80
N PRO A 859 -5.22 29.41 1.94
CA PRO A 859 -6.19 29.01 2.96
C PRO A 859 -7.65 29.01 2.45
N GLY A 860 -7.93 29.65 1.31
CA GLY A 860 -9.24 29.74 0.68
C GLY A 860 -9.47 28.78 -0.51
N ASN A 861 -8.46 28.02 -0.93
CA ASN A 861 -8.56 27.08 -2.05
C ASN A 861 -7.69 25.83 -1.80
N PRO A 862 -8.28 24.69 -1.38
CA PRO A 862 -7.53 23.51 -0.92
C PRO A 862 -6.82 22.72 -2.03
N VAL A 863 -6.85 23.17 -3.29
CA VAL A 863 -6.09 22.53 -4.38
C VAL A 863 -4.63 22.97 -4.28
N ARG A 864 -3.75 22.08 -3.82
CA ARG A 864 -2.30 22.35 -3.77
C ARG A 864 -1.78 22.55 -5.20
N PRO A 865 -1.18 23.70 -5.56
CA PRO A 865 -0.69 23.93 -6.92
C PRO A 865 0.37 22.89 -7.31
N PRO A 866 0.57 22.63 -8.63
CA PRO A 866 1.63 21.75 -9.09
C PRO A 866 3.01 22.27 -8.63
N GLY A 867 3.81 21.41 -7.99
CA GLY A 867 5.17 21.72 -7.57
C GLY A 867 6.20 21.41 -8.66
N GLY A 868 7.47 21.31 -8.27
CA GLY A 868 8.55 20.90 -9.17
C GLY A 868 9.21 22.04 -9.95
N GLU A 869 8.86 23.29 -9.67
CA GLU A 869 9.49 24.47 -10.25
C GLU A 869 9.83 25.50 -9.17
N ALA A 870 10.97 26.17 -9.31
CA ALA A 870 11.43 27.23 -8.42
C ALA A 870 12.11 28.35 -9.22
N THR A 871 12.06 29.59 -8.73
CA THR A 871 12.63 30.75 -9.43
C THR A 871 13.64 31.46 -8.55
N ALA A 872 14.83 31.74 -9.11
CA ALA A 872 15.87 32.56 -8.49
C ALA A 872 16.14 33.83 -9.31
N ASN A 873 16.72 34.84 -8.66
CA ASN A 873 17.13 36.09 -9.31
C ASN A 873 18.64 36.34 -9.11
N PRO A 874 19.52 35.47 -9.66
CA PRO A 874 20.95 35.60 -9.42
C PRO A 874 21.55 36.86 -10.05
N VAL A 875 22.71 37.24 -9.53
CA VAL A 875 23.48 38.41 -9.98
C VAL A 875 24.87 37.97 -10.39
N TYR A 876 25.22 38.21 -11.67
CA TYR A 876 26.56 37.94 -12.20
C TYR A 876 27.43 39.22 -12.20
N THR A 877 28.55 39.17 -11.51
CA THR A 877 29.51 40.29 -11.40
C THR A 877 30.77 39.97 -12.21
N LEU A 878 31.22 40.89 -13.07
CA LEU A 878 32.49 40.85 -13.79
C LEU A 878 33.53 41.67 -13.01
N PRO A 879 34.82 41.33 -13.09
CA PRO A 879 35.90 42.11 -12.48
C PRO A 879 36.06 43.45 -13.22
N ASN A 880 36.78 44.38 -12.58
CA ASN A 880 37.13 45.69 -13.13
C ASN A 880 35.89 46.50 -13.59
N PRO A 881 34.97 46.90 -12.68
CA PRO A 881 33.86 47.78 -13.05
C PRO A 881 34.38 49.12 -13.59
N TYR A 882 33.55 49.83 -14.37
CA TYR A 882 33.88 51.20 -14.74
C TYR A 882 33.98 52.10 -13.50
N VAL A 883 35.05 52.89 -13.42
CA VAL A 883 35.26 53.88 -12.37
C VAL A 883 35.59 55.22 -13.03
N SER A 884 34.87 56.27 -12.64
CA SER A 884 35.00 57.61 -13.23
C SER A 884 36.37 58.25 -13.02
N THR A 885 37.11 57.87 -11.98
CA THR A 885 38.48 58.33 -11.71
C THR A 885 39.54 57.66 -12.59
N ALA A 886 39.21 56.56 -13.25
CA ALA A 886 40.08 55.85 -14.18
C ALA A 886 39.35 55.52 -15.51
N PRO A 887 38.86 56.54 -16.26
CA PRO A 887 37.98 56.34 -17.40
C PRO A 887 38.68 55.72 -18.63
N PHE A 888 40.01 55.52 -18.56
CA PHE A 888 40.87 54.95 -19.61
C PHE A 888 41.58 53.66 -19.18
N ALA A 889 41.14 53.00 -18.10
CA ALA A 889 41.81 51.83 -17.53
C ALA A 889 41.99 50.64 -18.50
N ASN A 890 41.15 50.54 -19.55
CA ASN A 890 41.24 49.57 -20.65
C ASN A 890 41.37 48.09 -20.24
N ASN A 891 40.88 47.73 -19.05
CA ASN A 891 40.93 46.40 -18.45
C ASN A 891 39.54 45.77 -18.24
N TRP A 892 38.50 46.34 -18.88
CA TRP A 892 37.13 45.86 -18.80
C TRP A 892 36.93 44.54 -19.54
N VAL A 893 36.08 43.69 -19.00
CA VAL A 893 35.79 42.37 -19.59
C VAL A 893 34.78 42.54 -20.72
N PRO A 894 35.05 41.96 -21.91
CA PRO A 894 34.08 41.95 -23.01
C PRO A 894 32.84 41.10 -22.66
N PRO A 895 31.77 41.16 -23.47
CA PRO A 895 30.59 40.38 -23.18
C PRO A 895 30.89 38.89 -23.06
N THR A 896 30.38 38.30 -21.99
CA THR A 896 30.69 36.93 -21.58
C THR A 896 29.39 36.13 -21.61
N MET A 897 29.38 35.03 -22.37
CA MET A 897 28.23 34.11 -22.39
C MET A 897 28.29 33.22 -21.14
N VAL A 898 27.21 33.23 -20.38
CA VAL A 898 27.07 32.49 -19.13
C VAL A 898 25.88 31.55 -19.26
N TYR A 899 26.10 30.27 -18.99
CA TYR A 899 25.05 29.26 -18.92
C TYR A 899 24.86 28.84 -17.46
N VAL A 900 23.63 28.88 -16.99
CA VAL A 900 23.32 28.62 -15.57
C VAL A 900 23.06 27.13 -15.40
N ARG A 901 23.82 26.51 -14.50
CA ARG A 901 23.65 25.13 -14.08
C ARG A 901 22.94 25.08 -12.73
N ALA A 902 21.97 24.19 -12.59
CA ALA A 902 21.36 23.83 -11.33
C ALA A 902 21.92 22.49 -10.87
N ASP A 903 22.45 22.42 -9.65
CA ASP A 903 22.91 21.20 -9.00
C ASP A 903 22.22 21.03 -7.65
N GLU A 904 21.69 19.85 -7.34
CA GLU A 904 21.28 19.54 -5.97
C GLU A 904 22.46 19.68 -5.00
N THR A 905 22.17 20.15 -3.80
CA THR A 905 23.14 20.34 -2.72
C THR A 905 22.55 19.91 -1.38
N GLY A 906 23.42 19.83 -0.35
CA GLY A 906 23.04 19.40 0.99
C GLY A 906 23.12 17.90 1.20
N THR A 907 22.51 17.41 2.28
CA THR A 907 22.49 15.99 2.65
C THR A 907 21.09 15.64 3.18
N PRO A 908 20.39 14.63 2.62
CA PRO A 908 20.78 13.80 1.47
C PRO A 908 20.79 14.57 0.14
N ASN A 909 21.50 14.03 -0.86
CA ASN A 909 21.60 14.56 -2.23
C ASN A 909 21.39 13.41 -3.21
N ASP A 910 20.59 13.62 -4.25
CA ASP A 910 20.14 12.56 -5.15
C ASP A 910 20.84 12.63 -6.52
N GLY A 911 21.75 13.60 -6.65
CA GLY A 911 22.58 13.86 -7.82
C GLY A 911 21.83 14.52 -8.97
N VAL A 912 20.66 15.13 -8.72
CA VAL A 912 19.90 15.79 -9.79
C VAL A 912 20.63 17.08 -10.20
N THR A 913 20.87 17.22 -11.50
CA THR A 913 21.61 18.34 -12.08
C THR A 913 21.06 18.68 -13.46
N SER A 914 21.30 19.90 -13.93
CA SER A 914 21.11 20.30 -15.32
C SER A 914 22.31 19.97 -16.22
N LEU A 915 23.41 19.41 -15.69
CA LEU A 915 24.55 18.97 -16.49
C LEU A 915 24.18 17.75 -17.34
N ARG A 916 24.16 17.92 -18.66
CA ARG A 916 23.88 16.84 -19.62
C ARG A 916 24.40 17.15 -21.03
N THR A 917 24.42 16.13 -21.87
CA THR A 917 24.88 16.21 -23.28
C THR A 917 23.94 17.03 -24.17
N GLY A 918 22.65 17.12 -23.82
CA GLY A 918 21.69 18.02 -24.44
C GLY A 918 21.62 19.38 -23.71
N ALA A 919 21.49 20.49 -24.45
CA ALA A 919 21.46 21.82 -23.86
C ALA A 919 20.13 22.08 -23.13
N VAL A 920 20.16 21.99 -21.79
CA VAL A 920 19.06 22.36 -20.88
C VAL A 920 19.43 23.51 -19.94
N GLU A 921 20.67 24.00 -20.05
CA GLU A 921 21.21 25.12 -19.29
C GLU A 921 20.89 26.43 -20.02
N GLY A 922 20.07 27.28 -19.43
CA GLY A 922 19.69 28.56 -20.01
C GLY A 922 20.86 29.55 -19.98
N GLY A 923 21.04 30.30 -21.07
CA GLY A 923 22.15 31.24 -21.23
C GLY A 923 21.76 32.72 -21.10
N VAL A 924 22.70 33.54 -20.63
CA VAL A 924 22.65 35.01 -20.63
C VAL A 924 24.01 35.60 -21.01
N ALA A 925 24.01 36.66 -21.81
CA ALA A 925 25.21 37.44 -22.08
C ALA A 925 25.41 38.50 -20.98
N VAL A 926 26.55 38.50 -20.29
CA VAL A 926 26.85 39.51 -19.26
C VAL A 926 27.91 40.49 -19.76
N ALA A 927 27.64 41.79 -19.66
CA ALA A 927 28.53 42.83 -20.17
C ALA A 927 28.90 43.89 -19.13
N SER A 928 30.13 44.40 -19.20
CA SER A 928 30.59 45.54 -18.38
C SER A 928 29.84 46.81 -18.80
N GLY A 929 28.99 47.35 -17.92
CA GLY A 929 28.14 48.51 -18.18
C GLY A 929 28.71 49.83 -17.62
N ARG A 930 28.28 50.96 -18.20
CA ARG A 930 28.45 52.31 -17.63
C ARG A 930 27.31 53.24 -18.08
N LEU A 931 27.01 54.24 -17.27
CA LEU A 931 26.18 55.36 -17.70
C LEU A 931 27.05 56.50 -18.20
N PHE A 932 27.05 56.72 -19.52
CA PHE A 932 27.82 57.77 -20.16
C PHE A 932 27.13 59.12 -20.02
N VAL A 933 27.87 60.09 -19.48
CA VAL A 933 27.46 61.49 -19.36
C VAL A 933 28.34 62.32 -20.30
N PRO A 934 27.82 62.80 -21.45
CA PRO A 934 28.64 63.56 -22.39
C PRO A 934 28.88 64.99 -21.89
N ASN A 935 29.85 65.66 -22.50
CA ASN A 935 29.90 67.11 -22.46
C ASN A 935 28.75 67.70 -23.31
N ALA A 936 28.17 68.81 -22.88
CA ALA A 936 27.13 69.50 -23.65
C ALA A 936 27.33 71.02 -23.62
N TYR A 937 27.10 71.67 -24.76
CA TYR A 937 27.35 73.09 -24.95
C TYR A 937 26.12 73.75 -25.56
N GLY A 938 25.78 74.96 -25.11
CA GLY A 938 24.73 75.75 -25.75
C GLY A 938 24.63 77.20 -25.30
N ALA A 939 23.64 77.90 -25.82
CA ALA A 939 23.41 79.31 -25.53
C ALA A 939 22.82 79.50 -24.12
N SER A 940 23.08 80.65 -23.49
CA SER A 940 22.60 80.95 -22.12
C SER A 940 21.09 81.17 -22.01
N ASN A 941 20.39 81.29 -23.14
CA ASN A 941 18.94 81.52 -23.24
C ASN A 941 18.15 80.33 -23.80
N LEU A 942 18.80 79.23 -24.19
CA LEU A 942 18.16 78.05 -24.75
C LEU A 942 18.49 76.80 -23.92
N PRO A 943 17.53 75.90 -23.67
CA PRO A 943 17.82 74.61 -23.07
C PRO A 943 18.80 73.80 -23.92
N VAL A 944 19.68 73.06 -23.26
CA VAL A 944 20.61 72.10 -23.85
C VAL A 944 20.19 70.71 -23.45
N THR A 945 20.11 69.80 -24.43
CA THR A 945 19.80 68.40 -24.15
C THR A 945 21.08 67.64 -23.82
N LEU A 946 21.19 67.19 -22.57
CA LEU A 946 22.22 66.26 -22.13
C LEU A 946 21.80 64.84 -22.54
N GLN A 947 22.48 64.29 -23.55
CA GLN A 947 22.20 62.95 -24.10
C GLN A 947 22.89 61.87 -23.27
N LEU A 948 22.26 61.43 -22.19
CA LEU A 948 22.76 60.33 -21.39
C LEU A 948 22.65 59.03 -22.20
N ALA A 949 23.64 58.16 -22.09
CA ALA A 949 23.61 56.87 -22.78
C ALA A 949 24.02 55.72 -21.86
N ALA A 950 23.20 54.67 -21.79
CA ALA A 950 23.60 53.39 -21.24
C ALA A 950 24.56 52.73 -22.23
N GLN A 951 25.77 52.46 -21.79
CA GLN A 951 26.83 51.91 -22.62
C GLN A 951 27.35 50.60 -22.04
N TYR A 952 27.88 49.74 -22.92
CA TYR A 952 28.67 48.59 -22.51
C TYR A 952 29.98 48.52 -23.27
N TYR A 953 30.97 47.85 -22.68
CA TYR A 953 32.26 47.60 -23.32
C TYR A 953 32.17 46.37 -24.22
N GLY A 954 32.30 46.55 -25.53
CA GLY A 954 32.06 45.50 -26.51
C GLY A 954 32.75 45.75 -27.85
N GLN A 955 32.40 44.94 -28.85
CA GLN A 955 32.93 45.11 -30.20
C GLN A 955 32.27 46.32 -30.87
N ALA A 956 33.09 47.19 -31.46
CA ALA A 956 32.66 48.38 -32.18
C ALA A 956 33.46 48.53 -33.48
N THR A 957 32.87 49.18 -34.48
CA THR A 957 33.54 49.50 -35.74
C THR A 957 33.95 50.97 -35.73
N VAL A 958 35.26 51.23 -35.75
CA VAL A 958 35.81 52.59 -35.79
C VAL A 958 36.70 52.70 -37.02
N GLY A 959 36.37 53.60 -37.95
CA GLY A 959 37.13 53.78 -39.20
C GLY A 959 37.21 52.54 -40.09
N GLY A 960 36.21 51.64 -40.02
CA GLY A 960 36.19 50.37 -40.76
C GLY A 960 36.94 49.21 -40.09
N ALA A 961 37.63 49.45 -38.96
CA ALA A 961 38.30 48.41 -38.17
C ALA A 961 37.46 47.99 -36.96
N THR A 962 37.48 46.68 -36.67
CA THR A 962 36.85 46.10 -35.48
C THR A 962 37.74 46.32 -34.25
N VAL A 963 37.27 47.09 -33.28
CA VAL A 963 37.97 47.40 -32.03
C VAL A 963 37.08 47.12 -30.81
N ARG A 964 37.68 47.06 -29.62
CA ARG A 964 36.92 47.04 -28.35
C ARG A 964 36.76 48.47 -27.83
N ALA A 965 35.52 48.88 -27.60
CA ALA A 965 35.21 50.23 -27.12
C ALA A 965 33.89 50.25 -26.35
N TRP A 966 33.68 51.34 -25.62
CA TRP A 966 32.38 51.67 -25.04
C TRP A 966 31.42 52.10 -26.15
N ARG A 967 30.26 51.43 -26.24
CA ARG A 967 29.21 51.70 -27.23
C ARG A 967 27.85 51.80 -26.55
N ASN A 968 26.93 52.51 -27.18
CA ASN A 968 25.54 52.59 -26.70
C ASN A 968 24.88 51.21 -26.80
N ASN A 969 24.14 50.83 -25.76
CA ASN A 969 23.34 49.61 -25.77
C ASN A 969 21.98 49.88 -26.41
N ALA A 970 21.83 49.62 -27.71
CA ALA A 970 20.59 49.83 -28.42
C ALA A 970 19.41 48.96 -27.93
N SER A 971 19.68 47.91 -27.14
CA SER A 971 18.65 47.05 -26.56
C SER A 971 18.13 47.53 -25.21
N ASP A 972 18.78 48.50 -24.57
CA ASP A 972 18.34 49.01 -23.28
C ASP A 972 17.19 50.00 -23.44
N SER A 973 15.99 49.54 -23.10
CA SER A 973 14.78 50.39 -23.01
C SER A 973 14.10 50.30 -21.64
N VAL A 974 14.86 49.88 -20.62
CA VAL A 974 14.35 49.60 -19.27
C VAL A 974 15.03 50.45 -18.20
N THR A 975 16.26 50.91 -18.43
CA THR A 975 16.98 51.78 -17.48
C THR A 975 16.26 53.13 -17.36
N THR A 976 16.00 53.57 -16.14
CA THR A 976 15.37 54.86 -15.82
C THR A 976 16.31 55.80 -15.10
N ILE A 977 16.09 57.12 -15.27
CA ILE A 977 16.78 58.20 -14.56
C ILE A 977 15.75 59.24 -14.15
N THR A 978 15.84 59.72 -12.92
CA THR A 978 15.03 60.80 -12.35
C THR A 978 15.91 62.04 -12.16
N PRO A 979 15.95 62.98 -13.13
CA PRO A 979 16.99 64.02 -13.16
C PRO A 979 17.04 64.92 -11.93
N ALA A 980 15.91 65.15 -11.27
CA ALA A 980 15.82 66.01 -10.09
C ALA A 980 16.60 65.46 -8.88
N THR A 981 16.66 64.13 -8.74
CA THR A 981 17.33 63.44 -7.64
C THR A 981 18.65 62.82 -8.05
N ASP A 982 18.80 62.52 -9.34
CA ASP A 982 19.91 61.70 -9.81
C ASP A 982 21.05 62.54 -10.36
N LEU A 983 20.81 63.75 -10.89
CA LEU A 983 21.89 64.61 -11.40
C LEU A 983 22.53 65.42 -10.28
N GLN A 984 23.85 65.30 -10.15
CA GLN A 984 24.66 66.14 -9.29
C GLN A 984 25.50 67.11 -10.11
N TYR A 985 25.53 68.36 -9.66
CA TYR A 985 26.32 69.43 -10.25
C TYR A 985 27.46 69.82 -9.32
N THR A 986 28.69 69.85 -9.84
CA THR A 986 29.90 70.28 -9.10
C THR A 986 30.71 71.25 -9.95
N ASN A 987 31.64 71.99 -9.32
CA ASN A 987 32.48 72.98 -10.02
C ASN A 987 31.66 73.97 -10.87
N CYS A 988 30.59 74.51 -10.28
CA CYS A 988 29.72 75.44 -10.98
C CYS A 988 30.47 76.73 -11.31
N LEU A 989 30.22 77.28 -12.51
CA LEU A 989 30.69 78.60 -12.91
C LEU A 989 29.83 79.69 -12.24
N LEU A 990 29.30 80.65 -13.00
CA LEU A 990 28.45 81.71 -12.43
C LEU A 990 27.22 81.17 -11.69
N ALA A 991 26.63 80.09 -12.18
CA ALA A 991 25.54 79.35 -11.54
C ALA A 991 25.45 77.91 -12.08
N CYS A 992 24.98 76.98 -11.24
CA CYS A 992 24.77 75.58 -11.64
C CYS A 992 23.57 75.46 -12.59
N PRO A 993 23.63 74.56 -13.60
CA PRO A 993 22.46 74.19 -14.39
C PRO A 993 21.34 73.55 -13.55
N SER A 994 20.14 73.52 -14.11
CA SER A 994 19.00 72.77 -13.54
C SER A 994 18.15 72.19 -14.68
N PRO A 995 17.31 71.16 -14.44
CA PRO A 995 16.33 70.72 -15.43
C PRO A 995 15.49 71.88 -15.98
N ALA A 996 15.27 71.90 -17.30
CA ALA A 996 14.39 72.87 -17.95
C ALA A 996 12.93 72.61 -17.56
N SER A 997 12.03 73.60 -17.74
CA SER A 997 10.59 73.42 -17.47
C SER A 997 9.94 72.36 -18.36
N SER A 998 10.54 72.05 -19.51
CA SER A 998 10.13 70.96 -20.42
C SER A 998 10.69 69.58 -20.04
N ALA A 999 11.50 69.49 -18.98
CA ALA A 999 12.08 68.22 -18.56
C ALA A 999 11.03 67.33 -17.89
N ARG A 1000 11.06 66.03 -18.20
CA ARG A 1000 10.20 65.02 -17.56
C ARG A 1000 10.73 64.67 -16.16
N PRO A 1001 9.87 64.26 -15.23
CA PRO A 1001 10.32 63.82 -13.90
C PRO A 1001 11.20 62.57 -13.97
N THR A 1002 10.89 61.66 -14.90
CA THR A 1002 11.64 60.42 -15.15
C THR A 1002 11.84 60.23 -16.65
N TYR A 1003 13.02 59.75 -17.01
CA TYR A 1003 13.40 59.36 -18.37
C TYR A 1003 13.78 57.89 -18.38
N THR A 1004 13.01 57.08 -19.09
CA THR A 1004 13.42 55.73 -19.48
C THR A 1004 14.27 55.82 -20.74
N MET A 1005 15.38 55.10 -20.79
CA MET A 1005 16.19 54.97 -22.00
C MET A 1005 15.32 54.46 -23.16
N SER A 1006 15.59 54.95 -24.36
CA SER A 1006 15.04 54.42 -25.60
C SER A 1006 16.21 54.14 -26.52
N ALA A 1007 16.39 52.87 -26.89
CA ALA A 1007 17.58 52.38 -27.57
C ALA A 1007 18.90 52.82 -26.89
N GLY A 1008 18.93 52.74 -25.56
CA GLY A 1008 20.08 53.06 -24.72
C GLY A 1008 20.35 54.54 -24.50
N VAL A 1009 19.49 55.46 -24.96
CA VAL A 1009 19.70 56.91 -24.84
C VAL A 1009 18.52 57.60 -24.17
N ALA A 1010 18.81 58.59 -23.34
CA ALA A 1010 17.83 59.49 -22.73
C ALA A 1010 18.33 60.95 -22.80
N GLY A 1011 17.55 61.81 -23.45
CA GLY A 1011 17.85 63.23 -23.57
C GLY A 1011 17.23 64.06 -22.45
N VAL A 1012 18.04 64.47 -21.46
CA VAL A 1012 17.59 65.33 -20.36
C VAL A 1012 17.77 66.80 -20.74
N SER A 1013 16.68 67.58 -20.77
CA SER A 1013 16.76 69.00 -21.10
C SER A 1013 17.19 69.82 -19.88
N LEU A 1014 18.29 70.56 -20.00
CA LEU A 1014 18.87 71.39 -18.94
C LEU A 1014 18.83 72.87 -19.36
N LYS A 1015 18.52 73.76 -18.43
CA LYS A 1015 18.64 75.21 -18.61
C LYS A 1015 19.87 75.75 -17.87
N ALA A 1016 20.38 76.87 -18.34
CA ALA A 1016 21.45 77.61 -17.67
C ALA A 1016 21.00 78.07 -16.27
N GLY A 1017 21.90 78.04 -15.29
CA GLY A 1017 21.66 78.62 -13.96
C GLY A 1017 21.57 80.14 -13.96
N SER A 1018 22.18 80.79 -14.96
CA SER A 1018 22.09 82.24 -15.19
C SER A 1018 22.22 82.55 -16.68
N SER A 1019 21.42 83.52 -17.15
CA SER A 1019 21.43 84.03 -18.53
C SER A 1019 22.41 85.19 -18.74
N THR A 1020 22.95 85.77 -17.67
CA THR A 1020 23.76 87.02 -17.68
C THR A 1020 25.26 86.81 -17.90
N GLY A 1021 25.72 85.56 -17.95
CA GLY A 1021 27.13 85.22 -18.14
C GLY A 1021 27.36 83.73 -18.42
N LYS A 1022 28.63 83.31 -18.46
CA LYS A 1022 29.01 81.90 -18.69
C LYS A 1022 28.60 81.06 -17.47
N SER A 1023 27.59 80.23 -17.65
CA SER A 1023 27.10 79.27 -16.66
C SER A 1023 27.56 77.87 -17.03
N GLY A 1024 27.67 76.96 -16.08
CA GLY A 1024 28.08 75.58 -16.37
C GLY A 1024 28.53 74.85 -15.13
N ALA A 1025 28.59 73.53 -15.21
CA ALA A 1025 29.02 72.66 -14.11
C ALA A 1025 29.52 71.32 -14.67
N ASN A 1026 30.32 70.63 -13.87
CA ASN A 1026 30.51 69.20 -14.05
C ASN A 1026 29.21 68.49 -13.62
N VAL A 1027 28.79 67.50 -14.41
CA VAL A 1027 27.54 66.75 -14.21
C VAL A 1027 27.88 65.28 -14.07
N SER A 1028 27.34 64.66 -13.04
CA SER A 1028 27.38 63.21 -12.81
C SER A 1028 26.01 62.72 -12.37
N VAL A 1029 25.76 61.42 -12.50
CA VAL A 1029 24.58 60.77 -11.94
C VAL A 1029 24.98 60.15 -10.60
N ILE A 1030 24.24 60.36 -9.51
CA ILE A 1030 24.65 59.88 -8.16
C ILE A 1030 23.79 58.76 -7.60
N ASN A 1031 22.56 58.58 -8.12
CA ASN A 1031 21.63 57.50 -7.73
C ASN A 1031 21.38 56.52 -8.90
N GLN A 1032 22.36 56.38 -9.78
CA GLN A 1032 22.31 55.46 -10.92
C GLN A 1032 22.22 54.00 -10.47
N PRO A 1033 21.65 53.11 -11.30
CA PRO A 1033 21.69 51.69 -11.03
C PRO A 1033 23.13 51.18 -10.86
N VAL A 1034 23.35 50.30 -9.89
CA VAL A 1034 24.69 49.79 -9.52
C VAL A 1034 25.42 49.07 -10.66
N TRP A 1035 24.67 48.60 -11.67
CA TRP A 1035 25.16 47.93 -12.88
C TRP A 1035 25.54 48.90 -14.02
N LEU A 1036 25.26 50.20 -13.86
CA LEU A 1036 25.71 51.27 -14.78
C LEU A 1036 26.44 52.38 -14.01
N PRO A 1037 27.67 52.14 -13.51
CA PRO A 1037 28.49 53.19 -12.90
C PRO A 1037 28.62 54.41 -13.83
N THR A 1038 28.51 55.62 -13.27
CA THR A 1038 28.45 56.84 -14.08
C THR A 1038 29.84 57.43 -14.36
N GLY A 1039 29.98 58.12 -15.50
CA GLY A 1039 31.08 59.04 -15.75
C GLY A 1039 30.78 60.46 -15.25
N GLN A 1040 31.72 61.38 -15.48
CA GLN A 1040 31.51 62.82 -15.28
C GLN A 1040 31.61 63.52 -16.64
N GLY A 1041 30.56 64.25 -17.01
CA GLY A 1041 30.56 65.17 -18.15
C GLY A 1041 30.59 66.63 -17.68
N ARG A 1042 30.62 67.57 -18.62
CA ARG A 1042 30.53 69.00 -18.33
C ARG A 1042 29.51 69.68 -19.23
N VAL A 1043 28.58 70.40 -18.61
CA VAL A 1043 27.58 71.20 -19.34
C VAL A 1043 27.94 72.67 -19.21
N THR A 1044 28.07 73.37 -20.34
CA THR A 1044 28.42 74.80 -20.37
C THR A 1044 27.43 75.60 -21.21
N PHE A 1045 26.95 76.69 -20.65
CA PHE A 1045 26.00 77.63 -21.26
C PHE A 1045 26.68 79.00 -21.44
N GLY A 1046 26.63 79.54 -22.66
CA GLY A 1046 27.11 80.88 -22.98
C GLY A 1046 28.15 80.89 -24.11
N LEU A 1047 28.29 82.06 -24.75
CA LEU A 1047 29.21 82.31 -25.86
C LEU A 1047 30.66 82.44 -25.37
N TYR A 1048 31.62 81.76 -26.01
CA TYR A 1048 33.00 82.27 -26.06
C TYR A 1048 32.96 83.58 -26.86
N ARG A 1049 33.11 84.73 -26.19
CA ARG A 1049 33.43 85.99 -26.88
C ARG A 1049 34.95 86.10 -27.00
N SER A 1050 35.48 85.74 -28.16
CA SER A 1050 36.82 86.17 -28.63
C SER A 1050 36.62 87.06 -29.86
N PRO A 1051 37.46 88.08 -30.13
CA PRO A 1051 37.13 89.13 -31.11
C PRO A 1051 37.14 88.70 -32.58
N VAL A 1052 37.45 87.45 -32.94
CA VAL A 1052 37.48 87.04 -34.35
C VAL A 1052 37.14 85.56 -34.51
N ILE A 1053 36.08 85.30 -35.29
CA ILE A 1053 35.62 84.03 -35.90
C ILE A 1053 34.84 83.06 -34.98
N PHE A 1054 33.62 82.72 -35.43
CA PHE A 1054 32.83 81.58 -34.98
C PHE A 1054 33.46 80.29 -35.52
N LEU A 1055 33.92 79.41 -34.63
CA LEU A 1055 34.34 78.05 -34.99
C LEU A 1055 33.48 77.04 -34.23
N ARG A 1056 32.82 76.17 -35.01
CA ARG A 1056 32.13 74.96 -34.56
C ARG A 1056 33.17 73.82 -34.54
N GLU A 1057 33.51 73.36 -33.33
CA GLU A 1057 34.33 72.15 -32.98
C GLU A 1057 35.82 72.22 -33.44
N VAL A 1058 36.85 71.74 -32.74
CA VAL A 1058 37.17 70.37 -32.28
C VAL A 1058 38.29 70.42 -31.21
N TYR A 1059 38.13 69.74 -30.07
CA TYR A 1059 38.99 68.69 -29.48
C TYR A 1059 38.43 68.24 -28.12
#